data_AF-A0A3P3YXQ1-F1
#
_entry.id   AF-A0A3P3YXQ1-F1
#
_cell.length_a   1.000
_cell.length_b   1.000
_cell.length_c   1.000
_cell.angle_alpha   90.00
_cell.angle_beta   90.00
_cell.angle_gamma   90.00
#
_symmetry.space_group_name_H-M   'P 1'
#
loop_
_entity.id
_entity.type
_entity.pdbx_description
1 polymer ?
#
loop_
_entity_poly.entity_id
_entity_poly.type
_entity_poly.pdbx_seq_one_letter_code
_entity_poly.pdbx_strand_id
1 'polypeptide(L)'
;MLRHSLCRYRRISYVTDVEGDFAYFQRFVAISRVLQWESTKPAVSSDPPRSSAGNSNDRGVANARWAPLSSAVLPAPSKAFPASNPAANMQTLDATTTATAADAVDAYEPGYCHLVDLSRYRLGFQDASSHFVFGGDAFDHGSDITFGEVLLDFKRRFPSRVHLLLGNRDVNKMAMYPRMAREVEGMTPDAAEDNVFTLTPPSKETIAAAAVSLTEPVRYRDFLLRQQRQEAQQQGGSGHAASSSCGGGACVSSSNTLCTDAISFLQWALQYKLGGPNTFAHRRQELRELAAMAADGCGAVTVAPPATDAEAIRYSSANAEDAVVAASFFAAAQPGGVYYEYIRAGVLSVVLDGVLFVHGGVNSRNAGFVPSLEATSYAEQRTAGQWLLPGIPAQEAASAPEASSATSALDWLAALERFKAAAFSDWSNGTSLCGEALRAYVYPRFVAPHSIAVGTVMNVDGPHHVPLTVAAYLLQSGIHTVCSGHQPVGDTPAIVRQPGGFTIIDADNSYCGRGNEFCTQFNRRGAAVMELVFEHPDDHGGGDDVASHSAAAASPSLTVHGCRADSTPFEFDIYSDWRVGRYVGDGWWVRLPPEATAAASSSSDSGSEAAHAGLYELRRTRDGFRHEETRWATAAELDTWLWQAAASRQATVPGELAQRYTAEELAEVRVHRLKTKVKPT
;
A
#
# COMPACT_ATOMS: atom_id res chain seq x y z
N MET A 1 -10.43 31.63 -32.20
CA MET A 1 -9.07 31.09 -32.38
C MET A 1 -8.44 30.93 -31.01
N LEU A 2 -8.58 29.76 -30.40
CA LEU A 2 -7.89 29.36 -29.18
C LEU A 2 -7.03 28.16 -29.56
N ARG A 3 -5.71 28.35 -29.57
CA ARG A 3 -4.75 27.27 -29.78
C ARG A 3 -4.81 26.37 -28.55
N HIS A 4 -5.58 25.28 -28.63
CA HIS A 4 -5.38 24.14 -27.74
C HIS A 4 -4.00 23.58 -28.06
N SER A 5 -3.05 23.80 -27.16
CA SER A 5 -1.77 23.12 -27.14
C SER A 5 -2.03 21.62 -27.00
N LEU A 6 -1.92 20.90 -28.12
CA LEU A 6 -1.87 19.44 -28.18
C LEU A 6 -0.64 18.97 -27.39
N CYS A 7 -0.79 18.69 -26.10
CA CYS A 7 0.21 17.93 -25.37
C CYS A 7 0.04 16.45 -25.76
N ARG A 8 1.00 15.96 -26.54
CA ARG A 8 1.10 14.59 -27.08
C ARG A 8 1.88 13.69 -26.11
N TYR A 9 1.43 13.58 -24.86
CA TYR A 9 2.07 12.70 -23.87
C TYR A 9 1.03 11.85 -23.16
N ARG A 10 1.32 10.55 -23.06
CA ARG A 10 0.63 9.65 -22.16
C ARG A 10 1.28 9.79 -20.79
N ARG A 11 0.47 10.12 -19.77
CA ARG A 11 0.93 10.16 -18.38
C ARG A 11 0.46 8.97 -17.59
N ILE A 12 1.29 8.51 -16.66
CA ILE A 12 0.90 7.50 -15.67
C ILE A 12 1.18 8.11 -14.29
N SER A 13 0.13 8.28 -13.49
CA SER A 13 0.26 8.66 -12.07
C SER A 13 0.27 7.42 -11.19
N TYR A 14 1.13 7.41 -10.17
CA TYR A 14 1.27 6.31 -9.22
C TYR A 14 1.27 6.79 -7.77
N VAL A 15 0.50 6.09 -6.93
CA VAL A 15 0.47 6.18 -5.46
C VAL A 15 0.14 4.80 -4.90
N THR A 16 0.67 4.45 -3.73
CA THR A 16 0.49 3.13 -3.09
C THR A 16 0.17 3.32 -1.61
N ASP A 17 -0.09 2.25 -0.85
CA ASP A 17 -0.03 2.20 0.63
C ASP A 17 -0.78 3.36 1.32
N VAL A 18 -1.91 3.79 0.77
CA VAL A 18 -2.75 4.83 1.42
C VAL A 18 -3.43 4.24 2.65
N GLU A 19 -3.68 2.93 2.63
CA GLU A 19 -4.29 2.15 3.70
C GLU A 19 -5.62 2.71 4.22
N GLY A 20 -6.31 3.56 3.43
CA GLY A 20 -7.57 4.22 3.78
C GLY A 20 -7.44 5.57 4.51
N ASP A 21 -6.22 6.13 4.60
CA ASP A 21 -6.01 7.55 4.93
C ASP A 21 -6.52 8.45 3.81
N PHE A 22 -7.83 8.71 3.89
CA PHE A 22 -8.51 9.48 2.86
C PHE A 22 -8.05 10.95 2.84
N ALA A 23 -7.60 11.48 3.98
CA ALA A 23 -7.02 12.82 4.04
C ALA A 23 -5.68 12.91 3.30
N TYR A 24 -4.82 11.90 3.43
CA TYR A 24 -3.62 11.76 2.59
C TYR A 24 -3.99 11.74 1.12
N PHE A 25 -4.95 10.89 0.73
CA PHE A 25 -5.35 10.76 -0.66
C PHE A 25 -5.90 12.07 -1.24
N GLN A 26 -6.63 12.86 -0.45
CA GLN A 26 -7.05 14.18 -0.89
C GLN A 26 -5.89 15.16 -1.10
N ARG A 27 -4.85 15.15 -0.25
CA ARG A 27 -3.63 15.95 -0.50
C ARG A 27 -2.92 15.49 -1.76
N PHE A 28 -2.87 14.18 -2.00
CA PHE A 28 -2.32 13.61 -3.23
C PHE A 28 -3.10 14.11 -4.47
N VAL A 29 -4.43 14.02 -4.47
CA VAL A 29 -5.25 14.54 -5.58
C VAL A 29 -5.09 16.05 -5.74
N ALA A 30 -4.89 16.81 -4.66
CA ALA A 30 -4.67 18.26 -4.72
C ALA A 30 -3.35 18.66 -5.38
N ILE A 31 -2.29 17.83 -5.32
CA ILE A 31 -1.05 18.06 -6.06
C ILE A 31 -1.02 17.40 -7.44
N SER A 32 -1.87 16.40 -7.67
CA SER A 32 -1.77 15.52 -8.84
C SER A 32 -1.81 16.30 -10.15
N ARG A 33 -0.97 15.90 -11.11
CA ARG A 33 -1.01 16.37 -12.50
C ARG A 33 -2.00 15.60 -13.36
N VAL A 34 -2.50 14.48 -12.84
CA VAL A 34 -3.30 13.49 -13.59
C VAL A 34 -4.72 13.39 -13.05
N LEU A 35 -4.91 13.56 -11.75
CA LEU A 35 -6.19 13.37 -11.07
C LEU A 35 -6.78 14.69 -10.61
N GLN A 36 -8.11 14.74 -10.55
CA GLN A 36 -8.85 15.84 -9.95
C GLN A 36 -10.19 15.36 -9.40
N TRP A 37 -10.81 16.14 -8.51
CA TRP A 37 -12.19 15.93 -8.14
C TRP A 37 -13.12 16.67 -9.10
N GLU A 38 -14.05 15.95 -9.72
CA GLU A 38 -15.08 16.49 -10.61
C GLU A 38 -16.40 16.65 -9.85
N SER A 39 -17.17 17.71 -10.14
CA SER A 39 -18.55 17.78 -9.69
C SER A 39 -19.46 16.88 -10.53
N THR A 40 -20.33 16.10 -9.88
CA THR A 40 -21.27 15.16 -10.52
C THR A 40 -22.51 15.86 -11.09
N LYS A 41 -22.83 17.08 -10.63
CA LYS A 41 -23.89 17.91 -11.22
C LYS A 41 -23.30 18.81 -12.29
N PRO A 42 -23.86 18.84 -13.52
CA PRO A 42 -23.44 19.83 -14.51
C PRO A 42 -23.68 21.22 -13.92
N ALA A 43 -22.67 22.10 -14.02
CA ALA A 43 -22.84 23.50 -13.70
C ALA A 43 -24.01 24.02 -14.55
N VAL A 44 -25.13 24.35 -13.91
CA VAL A 44 -26.22 25.05 -14.58
C VAL A 44 -25.64 26.41 -14.95
N SER A 45 -25.28 26.57 -16.21
CA SER A 45 -25.02 27.87 -16.82
C SER A 45 -26.28 28.72 -16.63
N SER A 46 -26.22 29.71 -15.74
CA SER A 46 -27.16 30.84 -15.77
C SER A 46 -26.57 32.04 -15.02
N ASP A 47 -26.11 33.01 -15.81
CA ASP A 47 -26.06 34.46 -15.61
C ASP A 47 -25.24 35.08 -14.45
N PRO A 48 -24.65 36.28 -14.69
CA PRO A 48 -23.88 37.00 -13.67
C PRO A 48 -24.81 37.44 -12.52
N PRO A 49 -24.30 37.50 -11.27
CA PRO A 49 -25.13 37.76 -10.12
C PRO A 49 -25.67 39.20 -10.16
N ARG A 50 -26.99 39.34 -10.30
CA ARG A 50 -27.69 40.55 -9.86
C ARG A 50 -27.75 40.54 -8.34
N SER A 51 -27.30 41.64 -7.76
CA SER A 51 -27.38 41.93 -6.32
C SER A 51 -28.85 41.93 -5.86
N SER A 52 -29.25 40.92 -5.11
CA SER A 52 -30.40 41.01 -4.21
C SER A 52 -30.03 40.41 -2.88
N ALA A 53 -29.85 41.27 -1.88
CA ALA A 53 -29.72 40.90 -0.49
C ALA A 53 -31.01 40.20 -0.04
N GLY A 54 -30.89 38.94 0.37
CA GLY A 54 -31.97 38.15 0.92
C GLY A 54 -31.41 36.95 1.66
N ASN A 55 -31.69 36.87 2.96
CA ASN A 55 -31.22 35.86 3.91
C ASN A 55 -31.27 34.42 3.37
N SER A 56 -30.11 33.77 3.28
CA SER A 56 -29.98 32.31 3.14
C SER A 56 -28.84 31.78 4.01
N ASN A 57 -28.95 31.95 5.33
CA ASN A 57 -28.06 31.28 6.28
C ASN A 57 -28.63 29.89 6.59
N ASP A 58 -28.04 28.86 5.96
CA ASP A 58 -27.69 27.55 6.57
C ASP A 58 -27.33 26.49 5.53
N ARG A 59 -27.81 26.57 4.28
CA ARG A 59 -27.47 25.58 3.24
C ARG A 59 -26.08 25.75 2.61
N GLY A 60 -25.47 26.92 2.74
CA GLY A 60 -24.14 27.20 2.16
C GLY A 60 -22.98 26.60 2.96
N VAL A 61 -23.13 26.42 4.26
CA VAL A 61 -22.06 25.94 5.16
C VAL A 61 -21.91 24.42 5.09
N ALA A 62 -23.04 23.69 4.99
CA ALA A 62 -23.04 22.23 4.80
C ALA A 62 -22.28 21.80 3.53
N ASN A 63 -22.33 22.64 2.48
CA ASN A 63 -21.64 22.36 1.21
C ASN A 63 -20.11 22.45 1.31
N ALA A 64 -19.56 23.19 2.27
CA ALA A 64 -18.11 23.36 2.40
C ALA A 64 -17.45 22.22 3.20
N ARG A 65 -18.15 21.66 4.18
CA ARG A 65 -17.59 20.66 5.11
C ARG A 65 -17.17 19.36 4.42
N TRP A 66 -17.95 18.91 3.43
CA TRP A 66 -17.75 17.63 2.74
C TRP A 66 -17.22 17.82 1.31
N ALA A 67 -16.74 19.02 0.97
CA ALA A 67 -16.15 19.32 -0.33
C ALA A 67 -14.69 18.88 -0.39
N PRO A 68 -14.18 18.43 -1.55
CA PRO A 68 -12.78 18.03 -1.66
C PRO A 68 -11.80 19.14 -1.28
N LEU A 69 -10.62 18.75 -0.78
CA LEU A 69 -9.52 19.69 -0.54
C LEU A 69 -9.14 20.44 -1.83
N SER A 70 -9.01 21.77 -1.71
CA SER A 70 -8.55 22.64 -2.81
C SER A 70 -7.05 22.91 -2.79
N SER A 71 -6.35 22.50 -1.72
CA SER A 71 -4.91 22.68 -1.53
C SER A 71 -4.32 21.50 -0.75
N ALA A 72 -3.07 21.18 -1.04
CA ALA A 72 -2.33 20.12 -0.35
C ALA A 72 -1.87 20.51 1.06
N VAL A 73 -1.88 21.81 1.39
CA VAL A 73 -1.49 22.31 2.72
C VAL A 73 -2.71 22.34 3.64
N LEU A 74 -2.73 21.44 4.63
CA LEU A 74 -3.68 21.53 5.75
C LEU A 74 -3.18 22.54 6.79
N PRO A 75 -4.07 23.28 7.48
CA PRO A 75 -3.69 24.02 8.68
C PRO A 75 -3.09 23.05 9.70
N ALA A 76 -1.96 23.41 10.32
CA ALA A 76 -1.33 22.59 11.35
C ALA A 76 -2.33 22.29 12.47
N PRO A 77 -2.39 21.04 12.98
CA PRO A 77 -3.25 20.71 14.11
C PRO A 77 -2.91 21.61 15.31
N SER A 78 -3.93 22.00 16.07
CA SER A 78 -3.77 22.84 17.25
C SER A 78 -2.84 22.17 18.27
N LYS A 79 -1.74 22.86 18.60
CA LYS A 79 -0.67 22.47 19.54
C LYS A 79 -1.14 21.69 20.77
N ALA A 80 -0.66 20.45 20.92
CA ALA A 80 0.01 19.90 22.11
C ALA A 80 0.07 18.35 22.02
N PHE A 81 1.24 17.80 21.68
CA PHE A 81 1.50 16.37 21.89
C PHE A 81 1.81 16.15 23.38
N PRO A 82 1.20 15.18 24.07
CA PRO A 82 1.76 14.69 25.32
C PRO A 82 3.11 14.02 24.99
N ALA A 83 4.17 14.42 25.69
CA ALA A 83 5.48 13.83 25.55
C ALA A 83 5.38 12.31 25.79
N SER A 84 5.72 11.52 24.77
CA SER A 84 5.88 10.07 24.91
C SER A 84 7.01 9.82 25.92
N ASN A 85 6.67 9.36 27.12
CA ASN A 85 7.64 9.06 28.14
C ASN A 85 8.40 7.76 27.75
N PRO A 86 9.71 7.82 27.43
CA PRO A 86 10.47 6.66 26.95
C PRO A 86 10.58 5.55 28.00
N ALA A 87 10.34 5.86 29.28
CA ALA A 87 10.46 4.93 30.39
C ALA A 87 9.25 3.97 30.55
N ALA A 88 8.11 4.24 29.92
CA ALA A 88 6.92 3.38 30.06
C ALA A 88 6.92 2.18 29.10
N ASN A 89 7.67 2.23 27.99
CA ASN A 89 7.65 1.21 26.93
C ASN A 89 8.88 0.29 26.90
N MET A 90 9.82 0.44 27.84
CA MET A 90 10.98 -0.46 27.99
C MET A 90 10.84 -1.50 29.12
N GLN A 91 9.70 -1.57 29.82
CA GLN A 91 9.51 -2.49 30.95
C GLN A 91 8.42 -3.57 30.77
N THR A 92 7.82 -3.74 29.59
CA THR A 92 6.76 -4.75 29.37
C THR A 92 7.24 -6.01 28.66
N LEU A 93 8.51 -6.38 28.83
CA LEU A 93 8.99 -7.73 28.51
C LEU A 93 9.01 -8.69 29.71
N ASP A 94 8.78 -8.20 30.94
CA ASP A 94 8.67 -9.05 32.13
C ASP A 94 7.84 -8.37 33.25
N ALA A 95 6.54 -8.16 33.04
CA ALA A 95 5.60 -7.94 34.14
C ALA A 95 4.14 -7.99 33.68
N THR A 96 3.39 -8.93 34.26
CA THR A 96 1.93 -8.98 34.25
C THR A 96 1.38 -7.75 35.00
N THR A 97 1.09 -6.66 34.30
CA THR A 97 0.33 -5.55 34.91
C THR A 97 -0.80 -5.11 34.00
N THR A 98 -2.01 -5.28 34.52
CA THR A 98 -3.30 -4.83 34.03
C THR A 98 -3.33 -3.34 33.78
N ALA A 99 -3.34 -2.93 32.51
CA ALA A 99 -3.86 -1.64 32.08
C ALA A 99 -5.18 -1.89 31.35
N THR A 100 -6.23 -1.25 31.85
CA THR A 100 -7.60 -1.30 31.32
C THR A 100 -7.63 -0.74 29.90
N ALA A 101 -8.15 -1.53 28.95
CA ALA A 101 -8.36 -1.15 27.55
C ALA A 101 -9.34 0.03 27.33
N ALA A 102 -9.84 0.64 28.42
CA ALA A 102 -10.76 1.77 28.38
C ALA A 102 -10.05 3.13 28.40
N ASP A 103 -8.77 3.20 28.79
CA ASP A 103 -8.06 4.49 28.98
C ASP A 103 -7.09 4.83 27.84
N ALA A 104 -6.85 3.90 26.90
CA ALA A 104 -6.24 4.18 25.60
C ALA A 104 -7.34 4.60 24.61
N VAL A 105 -8.09 5.65 24.96
CA VAL A 105 -8.86 6.39 23.95
C VAL A 105 -7.81 7.14 23.15
N ASP A 106 -7.31 6.48 22.10
CA ASP A 106 -6.42 7.05 21.10
C ASP A 106 -6.92 8.44 20.74
N ALA A 107 -6.09 9.44 21.02
CA ALA A 107 -6.30 10.80 20.56
C ALA A 107 -6.15 10.79 19.03
N TYR A 108 -7.24 10.43 18.35
CA TYR A 108 -7.43 10.61 16.93
C TYR A 108 -7.22 12.10 16.62
N GLU A 109 -6.12 12.46 15.96
CA GLU A 109 -5.87 13.86 15.64
C GLU A 109 -7.01 14.36 14.73
N PRO A 110 -7.67 15.48 15.05
CA PRO A 110 -8.68 16.08 14.20
C PRO A 110 -8.03 16.54 12.89
N GLY A 111 -8.02 15.65 11.90
CA GLY A 111 -7.35 15.86 10.60
C GLY A 111 -7.30 14.61 9.70
N TYR A 112 -7.44 13.40 10.26
CA TYR A 112 -7.39 12.12 9.51
C TYR A 112 -8.69 11.74 8.78
N CYS A 113 -9.76 12.50 8.97
CA CYS A 113 -11.08 12.20 8.42
C CYS A 113 -11.64 13.43 7.74
N HIS A 114 -11.36 13.55 6.45
CA HIS A 114 -12.07 14.48 5.58
C HIS A 114 -12.78 13.67 4.49
N LEU A 115 -13.91 13.06 4.86
CA LEU A 115 -14.80 12.44 3.89
C LEU A 115 -15.25 13.45 2.82
N VAL A 116 -15.56 12.93 1.64
CA VAL A 116 -16.02 13.69 0.48
C VAL A 116 -17.44 13.23 0.17
N ASP A 117 -18.34 14.17 -0.10
CA ASP A 117 -19.70 13.84 -0.55
C ASP A 117 -19.66 13.22 -1.96
N LEU A 118 -19.60 11.89 -2.03
CA LEU A 118 -19.49 11.14 -3.28
C LEU A 118 -20.76 11.24 -4.16
N SER A 119 -21.87 11.76 -3.62
CA SER A 119 -23.04 12.08 -4.44
C SER A 119 -22.84 13.33 -5.30
N ARG A 120 -21.89 14.20 -4.91
CA ARG A 120 -21.60 15.49 -5.55
C ARG A 120 -20.24 15.55 -6.20
N TYR A 121 -19.31 14.73 -5.76
CA TYR A 121 -17.94 14.71 -6.22
C TYR A 121 -17.51 13.31 -6.59
N ARG A 122 -16.69 13.20 -7.63
CA ARG A 122 -16.09 11.92 -8.03
C ARG A 122 -14.67 12.16 -8.53
N LEU A 123 -13.83 11.14 -8.44
CA LEU A 123 -12.47 11.20 -8.96
C LEU A 123 -12.47 11.21 -10.50
N GLY A 124 -11.66 12.05 -11.12
CA GLY A 124 -11.58 12.21 -12.57
C GLY A 124 -10.15 12.37 -13.06
N PHE A 125 -9.95 12.19 -14.36
CA PHE A 125 -8.69 12.53 -15.01
C PHE A 125 -8.70 14.01 -15.41
N GLN A 126 -7.53 14.65 -15.35
CA GLN A 126 -7.34 16.00 -15.90
C GLN A 126 -7.25 16.01 -17.44
N ASP A 127 -6.94 14.86 -18.04
CA ASP A 127 -6.85 14.70 -19.49
C ASP A 127 -7.44 13.36 -20.00
N ALA A 128 -7.46 13.21 -21.32
CA ALA A 128 -8.11 12.08 -21.99
C ALA A 128 -7.23 10.83 -22.12
N SER A 129 -5.90 10.94 -21.98
CA SER A 129 -4.93 9.87 -22.29
C SER A 129 -4.26 9.28 -21.05
N SER A 130 -4.33 9.95 -19.90
CA SER A 130 -3.64 9.54 -18.70
C SER A 130 -4.16 8.23 -18.12
N HIS A 131 -3.24 7.53 -17.44
CA HIS A 131 -3.46 6.35 -16.65
C HIS A 131 -3.21 6.65 -15.16
N PHE A 132 -3.87 5.89 -14.31
CA PHE A 132 -3.68 5.92 -12.87
C PHE A 132 -3.42 4.50 -12.37
N VAL A 133 -2.36 4.33 -11.59
CA VAL A 133 -2.01 3.07 -10.94
C VAL A 133 -2.07 3.31 -9.42
N PHE A 134 -2.99 2.62 -8.75
CA PHE A 134 -2.98 2.52 -7.30
C PHE A 134 -2.21 1.26 -6.89
N GLY A 135 -1.14 1.43 -6.12
CA GLY A 135 -0.13 0.40 -5.84
C GLY A 135 -0.53 -0.67 -4.82
N GLY A 136 -1.77 -0.66 -4.33
CA GLY A 136 -2.26 -1.67 -3.37
C GLY A 136 -2.21 -1.18 -1.92
N ASP A 137 -2.68 -2.04 -1.02
CA ASP A 137 -2.93 -1.74 0.39
C ASP A 137 -3.85 -0.51 0.55
N ALA A 138 -5.07 -0.67 0.05
CA ALA A 138 -6.13 0.35 0.13
C ALA A 138 -6.83 0.39 1.50
N PHE A 139 -6.71 -0.67 2.31
CA PHE A 139 -7.57 -0.88 3.48
C PHE A 139 -6.82 -0.95 4.82
N ASP A 140 -7.59 -1.06 5.91
CA ASP A 140 -7.22 -1.23 7.33
C ASP A 140 -7.13 0.04 8.19
N HIS A 141 -6.92 1.22 7.60
CA HIS A 141 -6.79 2.48 8.34
C HIS A 141 -7.78 3.53 7.85
N GLY A 142 -8.19 4.44 8.73
CA GLY A 142 -9.05 5.56 8.34
C GLY A 142 -10.39 5.16 7.71
N SER A 143 -10.76 5.87 6.64
CA SER A 143 -12.05 5.74 5.94
C SER A 143 -11.93 4.80 4.73
N ASP A 144 -11.52 3.57 4.99
CA ASP A 144 -11.03 2.64 3.98
C ASP A 144 -12.09 2.13 3.00
N ILE A 145 -13.30 1.84 3.47
CA ILE A 145 -14.39 1.37 2.61
C ILE A 145 -14.86 2.51 1.70
N THR A 146 -15.00 3.74 2.21
CA THR A 146 -15.32 4.90 1.38
C THR A 146 -14.21 5.16 0.35
N PHE A 147 -12.95 5.01 0.73
CA PHE A 147 -11.83 5.12 -0.20
C PHE A 147 -11.89 4.05 -1.30
N GLY A 148 -12.19 2.79 -0.95
CA GLY A 148 -12.40 1.71 -1.91
C GLY A 148 -13.53 1.99 -2.91
N GLU A 149 -14.65 2.58 -2.47
CA GLU A 149 -15.75 3.02 -3.36
C GLU A 149 -15.28 4.03 -4.41
N VAL A 150 -14.44 5.00 -4.01
CA VAL A 150 -13.87 6.00 -4.94
C VAL A 150 -13.02 5.33 -6.01
N LEU A 151 -12.14 4.40 -5.62
CA LEU A 151 -11.26 3.68 -6.54
C LEU A 151 -12.07 2.78 -7.49
N LEU A 152 -13.09 2.09 -6.99
CA LEU A 152 -13.96 1.21 -7.78
C LEU A 152 -14.85 1.97 -8.76
N ASP A 153 -15.42 3.11 -8.36
CA ASP A 153 -16.13 3.99 -9.29
C ASP A 153 -15.21 4.48 -10.41
N PHE A 154 -13.97 4.88 -10.08
CA PHE A 154 -12.99 5.32 -11.06
C PHE A 154 -12.58 4.19 -12.02
N LYS A 155 -12.35 2.98 -11.50
CA LYS A 155 -12.08 1.77 -12.28
C LYS A 155 -13.24 1.41 -13.22
N ARG A 156 -14.49 1.49 -12.76
CA ARG A 156 -15.67 1.19 -13.59
C ARG A 156 -15.82 2.16 -14.76
N ARG A 157 -15.54 3.45 -14.54
CA ARG A 157 -15.62 4.47 -15.59
C ARG A 157 -14.45 4.42 -16.57
N PHE A 158 -13.27 4.00 -16.12
CA PHE A 158 -12.06 3.95 -16.94
C PHE A 158 -11.30 2.61 -16.82
N PRO A 159 -11.91 1.49 -17.26
CA PRO A 159 -11.41 0.14 -16.98
C PRO A 159 -10.02 -0.16 -17.55
N SER A 160 -9.63 0.47 -18.66
CA SER A 160 -8.30 0.31 -19.27
C SER A 160 -7.25 1.33 -18.78
N ARG A 161 -7.68 2.37 -18.05
CA ARG A 161 -6.80 3.47 -17.62
C ARG A 161 -6.54 3.51 -16.13
N VAL A 162 -7.41 2.90 -15.33
CA VAL A 162 -7.24 2.75 -13.88
C VAL A 162 -6.81 1.33 -13.58
N HIS A 163 -5.68 1.18 -12.91
CA HIS A 163 -5.09 -0.10 -12.54
C HIS A 163 -5.01 -0.17 -11.02
N LEU A 164 -5.64 -1.18 -10.44
CA LEU A 164 -5.66 -1.39 -8.99
C LEU A 164 -4.78 -2.60 -8.69
N LEU A 165 -3.66 -2.38 -8.02
CA LEU A 165 -2.84 -3.48 -7.56
C LEU A 165 -3.38 -4.05 -6.24
N LEU A 166 -3.09 -5.32 -6.01
CA LEU A 166 -3.44 -6.03 -4.78
C LEU A 166 -2.23 -6.12 -3.86
N GLY A 167 -2.37 -5.51 -2.69
CA GLY A 167 -1.45 -5.68 -1.58
C GLY A 167 -1.91 -6.73 -0.56
N ASN A 168 -1.11 -6.92 0.49
CA ASN A 168 -1.42 -7.90 1.53
C ASN A 168 -2.68 -7.54 2.32
N ARG A 169 -2.93 -6.26 2.58
CA ARG A 169 -4.12 -5.80 3.31
C ARG A 169 -5.39 -6.02 2.50
N ASP A 170 -5.30 -5.85 1.19
CA ASP A 170 -6.42 -6.05 0.27
C ASP A 170 -6.85 -7.52 0.21
N VAL A 171 -5.89 -8.41 -0.07
CA VAL A 171 -6.16 -9.86 -0.21
C VAL A 171 -6.58 -10.49 1.11
N ASN A 172 -6.09 -10.01 2.26
CA ASN A 172 -6.47 -10.53 3.57
C ASN A 172 -7.98 -10.39 3.86
N LYS A 173 -8.70 -9.48 3.20
CA LYS A 173 -10.16 -9.34 3.34
C LYS A 173 -10.93 -10.58 2.88
N MET A 174 -10.32 -11.45 2.08
CA MET A 174 -10.91 -12.73 1.68
C MET A 174 -11.28 -13.61 2.88
N ALA A 175 -10.61 -13.47 4.03
CA ALA A 175 -10.93 -14.24 5.23
C ALA A 175 -12.33 -13.92 5.81
N MET A 176 -12.87 -12.74 5.53
CA MET A 176 -14.12 -12.27 6.15
C MET A 176 -15.38 -12.96 5.61
N TYR A 177 -15.35 -13.46 4.38
CA TYR A 177 -16.50 -14.11 3.73
C TYR A 177 -16.02 -15.23 2.81
N PRO A 178 -16.73 -16.36 2.68
CA PRO A 178 -17.95 -16.73 3.41
C PRO A 178 -17.68 -17.25 4.83
N ARG A 179 -16.50 -17.80 5.10
CA ARG A 179 -16.24 -18.63 6.29
C ARG A 179 -16.44 -17.88 7.60
N MET A 180 -15.81 -16.72 7.78
CA MET A 180 -15.98 -15.92 9.00
C MET A 180 -17.41 -15.41 9.17
N ALA A 181 -18.05 -14.92 8.10
CA ALA A 181 -19.39 -14.36 8.18
C ALA A 181 -20.51 -15.40 8.39
N ARG A 182 -20.33 -16.64 7.97
CA ARG A 182 -21.43 -17.64 7.89
C ARG A 182 -21.20 -18.91 8.70
N GLU A 183 -19.96 -19.27 8.99
CA GLU A 183 -19.65 -20.63 9.44
C GLU A 183 -19.10 -20.67 10.88
N VAL A 184 -18.41 -19.64 11.36
CA VAL A 184 -17.73 -19.68 12.66
C VAL A 184 -18.69 -19.67 13.86
N GLU A 185 -19.92 -19.20 13.69
CA GLU A 185 -20.91 -19.09 14.76
C GLU A 185 -21.19 -20.47 15.38
N GLY A 186 -21.04 -20.60 16.70
CA GLY A 186 -21.29 -21.86 17.39
C GLY A 186 -20.08 -22.82 17.46
N MET A 187 -19.01 -22.56 16.68
CA MET A 187 -17.82 -23.42 16.67
C MET A 187 -16.98 -23.26 17.94
N THR A 188 -16.19 -24.29 18.28
CA THR A 188 -15.11 -24.13 19.26
C THR A 188 -14.05 -23.15 18.71
N PRO A 189 -13.32 -22.42 19.57
CA PRO A 189 -12.36 -21.42 19.09
C PRO A 189 -11.29 -21.98 18.14
N ASP A 190 -10.80 -23.19 18.42
CA ASP A 190 -9.78 -23.84 17.59
C ASP A 190 -10.37 -24.28 16.23
N ALA A 191 -11.60 -24.82 16.23
CA ALA A 191 -12.28 -25.20 14.99
C ALA A 191 -12.62 -23.99 14.11
N ALA A 192 -12.99 -22.86 14.70
CA ALA A 192 -13.24 -21.62 13.96
C ALA A 192 -11.96 -21.08 13.29
N GLU A 193 -10.83 -21.10 14.01
CA GLU A 193 -9.54 -20.70 13.47
C GLU A 193 -9.11 -21.59 12.29
N ASP A 194 -9.20 -22.92 12.46
CA ASP A 194 -8.83 -23.89 11.43
C ASP A 194 -9.79 -23.86 10.22
N ASN A 195 -11.07 -23.53 10.43
CA ASN A 195 -12.05 -23.37 9.35
C ASN A 195 -11.74 -22.15 8.47
N VAL A 196 -11.42 -21.00 9.07
CA VAL A 196 -11.12 -19.79 8.30
C VAL A 196 -9.74 -19.87 7.66
N PHE A 197 -8.72 -20.31 8.41
CA PHE A 197 -7.33 -20.33 7.97
C PHE A 197 -6.86 -21.77 7.69
N THR A 198 -7.28 -22.34 6.56
CA THR A 198 -7.18 -23.78 6.30
C THR A 198 -5.77 -24.33 6.03
N LEU A 199 -4.79 -23.47 5.76
CA LEU A 199 -3.43 -23.95 5.54
C LEU A 199 -2.74 -24.29 6.86
N THR A 200 -2.20 -25.50 6.92
CA THR A 200 -1.47 -25.96 8.11
C THR A 200 -0.23 -25.08 8.34
N PRO A 201 -0.02 -24.57 9.57
CA PRO A 201 1.18 -23.80 9.92
C PRO A 201 2.46 -24.66 9.81
N PRO A 202 3.61 -24.05 9.46
CA PRO A 202 4.89 -24.77 9.44
C PRO A 202 5.30 -25.22 10.85
N SER A 203 6.05 -26.31 10.96
CA SER A 203 6.54 -26.79 12.26
C SER A 203 7.55 -25.80 12.87
N LYS A 204 7.79 -25.87 14.18
CA LYS A 204 8.77 -25.02 14.86
C LYS A 204 10.17 -25.20 14.27
N GLU A 205 10.53 -26.42 13.91
CA GLU A 205 11.77 -26.76 13.23
C GLU A 205 11.85 -26.10 11.85
N THR A 206 10.76 -26.12 11.08
CA THR A 206 10.69 -25.45 9.77
C THR A 206 10.80 -23.92 9.89
N ILE A 207 10.17 -23.31 10.89
CA ILE A 207 10.28 -21.87 11.15
C ILE A 207 11.72 -21.50 11.53
N ALA A 208 12.33 -22.27 12.45
CA ALA A 208 13.70 -22.06 12.87
C ALA A 208 14.69 -22.21 11.70
N ALA A 209 14.51 -23.23 10.86
CA ALA A 209 15.32 -23.46 9.66
C ALA A 209 15.16 -22.36 8.61
N ALA A 210 13.98 -21.74 8.51
CA ALA A 210 13.74 -20.62 7.60
C ALA A 210 14.34 -19.28 8.10
N ALA A 211 14.97 -19.26 9.28
CA ALA A 211 15.52 -18.06 9.93
C ALA A 211 14.51 -16.90 10.04
N VAL A 212 13.21 -17.21 10.10
CA VAL A 212 12.15 -16.21 10.23
C VAL A 212 11.83 -16.05 11.72
N SER A 213 12.14 -14.88 12.28
CA SER A 213 11.65 -14.52 13.61
C SER A 213 10.15 -14.25 13.52
N LEU A 214 9.35 -15.21 14.00
CA LEU A 214 7.90 -15.07 14.12
C LEU A 214 7.55 -15.07 15.60
N THR A 215 6.99 -13.97 16.09
CA THR A 215 6.19 -14.01 17.31
C THR A 215 4.97 -14.88 17.01
N GLU A 216 4.72 -15.92 17.84
CA GLU A 216 3.53 -16.75 17.67
C GLU A 216 2.28 -15.85 17.82
N PRO A 217 1.42 -15.77 16.79
CA PRO A 217 0.22 -14.95 16.88
C PRO A 217 -0.70 -15.52 17.96
N VAL A 218 -1.34 -14.62 18.72
CA VAL A 218 -2.27 -14.99 19.79
C VAL A 218 -3.39 -15.86 19.19
N ARG A 219 -3.60 -17.05 19.75
CA ARG A 219 -4.69 -17.96 19.35
C ARG A 219 -6.05 -17.38 19.76
N TYR A 220 -7.09 -17.65 18.98
CA TYR A 220 -8.42 -17.10 19.25
C TYR A 220 -8.97 -17.53 20.63
N ARG A 221 -8.72 -18.77 21.02
CA ARG A 221 -9.08 -19.28 22.36
C ARG A 221 -8.52 -18.42 23.49
N ASP A 222 -7.25 -18.02 23.37
CA ASP A 222 -6.57 -17.24 24.41
C ASP A 222 -7.06 -15.80 24.45
N PHE A 223 -7.47 -15.26 23.30
CA PHE A 223 -8.13 -13.96 23.19
C PHE A 223 -9.46 -13.95 23.96
N LEU A 224 -10.35 -14.92 23.71
CA LEU A 224 -11.63 -15.03 24.42
C LEU A 224 -11.45 -15.19 25.93
N LEU A 225 -10.48 -16.01 26.37
CA LEU A 225 -10.17 -16.18 27.79
C LEU A 225 -9.69 -14.87 28.44
N ARG A 226 -8.97 -14.02 27.71
CA ARG A 226 -8.56 -12.69 28.21
C ARG A 226 -9.77 -11.76 28.35
N GLN A 227 -10.66 -11.74 27.36
CA GLN A 227 -11.87 -10.93 27.37
C GLN A 227 -12.79 -11.29 28.54
N GLN A 228 -13.08 -12.59 28.74
CA GLN A 228 -13.89 -13.06 29.87
C GLN A 228 -13.29 -12.66 31.24
N ARG A 229 -11.97 -12.72 31.39
CA ARG A 229 -11.29 -12.27 32.62
C ARG A 229 -11.45 -10.78 32.84
N GLN A 230 -11.35 -9.97 31.80
CA GLN A 230 -11.52 -8.51 31.88
C GLN A 230 -12.95 -8.13 32.24
N GLU A 231 -13.96 -8.78 31.62
CA GLU A 231 -15.37 -8.57 31.94
C GLU A 231 -15.69 -8.96 33.40
N ALA A 232 -15.15 -10.09 33.88
CA ALA A 232 -15.31 -10.51 35.27
C ALA A 232 -14.67 -9.52 36.26
N GLN A 233 -13.52 -8.92 35.90
CA GLN A 233 -12.85 -7.89 36.72
C GLN A 233 -13.63 -6.58 36.74
N GLN A 234 -14.21 -6.16 35.62
CA GLN A 234 -15.04 -4.95 35.55
C GLN A 234 -16.35 -5.10 36.35
N GLN A 235 -16.96 -6.28 36.33
CA GLN A 235 -18.16 -6.58 37.13
C GLN A 235 -17.86 -6.76 38.63
N GLY A 236 -16.66 -7.24 38.98
CA GLY A 236 -16.22 -7.38 40.37
C GLY A 236 -15.76 -6.07 41.03
N GLY A 237 -15.35 -5.07 40.25
CA GLY A 237 -14.85 -3.78 40.74
C GLY A 237 -15.92 -2.79 41.21
N SER A 238 -17.20 -3.03 40.91
CA SER A 238 -18.33 -2.17 41.32
C SER A 238 -18.96 -2.53 42.67
N GLY A 239 -18.42 -3.53 43.39
CA GLY A 239 -18.90 -3.94 44.71
C GLY A 239 -18.09 -3.32 45.85
N HIS A 240 -18.46 -2.13 46.32
CA HIS A 240 -17.98 -1.65 47.62
C HIS A 240 -18.53 -2.52 48.76
N ALA A 241 -17.65 -2.76 49.73
CA ALA A 241 -17.81 -3.63 50.89
C ALA A 241 -19.18 -3.56 51.59
N ALA A 242 -19.85 -4.70 51.64
CA ALA A 242 -20.73 -5.05 52.76
C ALA A 242 -20.34 -6.44 53.24
N SER A 243 -19.65 -6.48 54.38
CA SER A 243 -19.36 -7.71 55.12
C SER A 243 -20.68 -8.39 55.50
N SER A 244 -20.90 -9.60 55.00
CA SER A 244 -21.88 -10.51 55.60
C SER A 244 -21.35 -11.93 55.52
N SER A 245 -21.05 -12.47 56.69
CA SER A 245 -20.54 -13.81 56.93
C SER A 245 -21.72 -14.78 57.11
N CYS A 246 -22.09 -15.50 56.06
CA CYS A 246 -22.85 -16.75 56.22
C CYS A 246 -22.43 -17.74 55.12
N GLY A 247 -21.90 -18.89 55.54
CA GLY A 247 -21.48 -19.96 54.66
C GLY A 247 -22.64 -20.60 53.89
N GLY A 248 -22.33 -20.97 52.65
CA GLY A 248 -23.16 -21.82 51.81
C GLY A 248 -22.31 -22.20 50.61
N GLY A 249 -21.71 -23.39 50.65
CA GLY A 249 -20.95 -23.94 49.53
C GLY A 249 -21.87 -24.13 48.34
N ALA A 250 -21.82 -23.21 47.38
CA ALA A 250 -22.29 -23.44 46.03
C ALA A 250 -21.09 -23.91 45.22
N CYS A 251 -21.13 -25.19 44.86
CA CYS A 251 -20.29 -25.77 43.82
C CYS A 251 -20.32 -24.87 42.58
N VAL A 252 -19.16 -24.33 42.21
CA VAL A 252 -18.93 -23.71 40.91
C VAL A 252 -18.95 -24.83 39.87
N SER A 253 -20.14 -25.23 39.41
CA SER A 253 -20.31 -26.13 38.27
C SER A 253 -20.92 -25.36 37.11
N SER A 254 -20.06 -24.87 36.23
CA SER A 254 -20.41 -24.70 34.82
C SER A 254 -19.10 -24.65 34.05
N SER A 255 -18.76 -25.77 33.41
CA SER A 255 -17.85 -25.77 32.28
C SER A 255 -18.47 -24.88 31.20
N ASN A 256 -18.17 -23.57 31.22
CA ASN A 256 -18.50 -22.68 30.12
C ASN A 256 -17.63 -23.11 28.95
N THR A 257 -18.19 -23.98 28.09
CA THR A 257 -17.57 -24.30 26.81
C THR A 257 -17.46 -22.99 26.03
N LEU A 258 -16.23 -22.56 25.76
CA LEU A 258 -15.99 -21.39 24.93
C LEU A 258 -16.60 -21.63 23.55
N CYS A 259 -17.44 -20.70 23.12
CA CYS A 259 -18.12 -20.73 21.84
C CYS A 259 -17.74 -19.48 21.05
N THR A 260 -17.61 -19.63 19.74
CA THR A 260 -17.26 -18.55 18.84
C THR A 260 -18.50 -17.77 18.41
N ASP A 261 -18.44 -16.44 18.51
CA ASP A 261 -19.34 -15.52 17.80
C ASP A 261 -18.56 -14.78 16.69
N ALA A 262 -19.26 -14.40 15.62
CA ALA A 262 -18.62 -13.77 14.46
C ALA A 262 -17.98 -12.39 14.76
N ILE A 263 -18.48 -11.64 15.74
CA ILE A 263 -17.99 -10.28 16.05
C ILE A 263 -16.65 -10.38 16.77
N SER A 264 -16.57 -11.17 17.85
CA SER A 264 -15.33 -11.39 18.60
C SER A 264 -14.26 -12.05 17.72
N PHE A 265 -14.67 -12.97 16.84
CA PHE A 265 -13.75 -13.58 15.88
C PHE A 265 -13.20 -12.56 14.88
N LEU A 266 -14.05 -11.68 14.33
CA LEU A 266 -13.61 -10.60 13.44
C LEU A 266 -12.64 -9.64 14.14
N GLN A 267 -12.94 -9.22 15.37
CA GLN A 267 -12.07 -8.35 16.16
C GLN A 267 -10.68 -8.98 16.38
N TRP A 268 -10.66 -10.26 16.78
CA TRP A 268 -9.42 -11.01 16.92
C TRP A 268 -8.67 -11.16 15.58
N ALA A 269 -9.38 -11.54 14.51
CA ALA A 269 -8.76 -11.76 13.20
C ALA A 269 -8.13 -10.47 12.67
N LEU A 270 -8.85 -9.34 12.74
CA LEU A 270 -8.33 -8.03 12.38
C LEU A 270 -7.02 -7.72 13.10
N GLN A 271 -6.98 -7.95 14.42
CA GLN A 271 -5.82 -7.63 15.24
C GLN A 271 -4.61 -8.57 15.01
N TYR A 272 -4.84 -9.88 14.87
CA TYR A 272 -3.76 -10.86 14.96
C TYR A 272 -3.47 -11.62 13.66
N LYS A 273 -4.38 -11.58 12.68
CA LYS A 273 -4.27 -12.35 11.42
C LYS A 273 -4.32 -11.50 10.17
N LEU A 274 -4.99 -10.34 10.21
CA LEU A 274 -5.20 -9.48 9.04
C LEU A 274 -4.36 -8.20 9.06
N GLY A 275 -3.71 -7.86 10.19
CA GLY A 275 -2.76 -6.74 10.28
C GLY A 275 -3.39 -5.37 10.56
N GLY A 276 -4.64 -5.34 11.03
CA GLY A 276 -5.44 -4.14 11.25
C GLY A 276 -5.98 -4.03 12.69
N PRO A 277 -5.13 -3.81 13.71
CA PRO A 277 -5.54 -3.79 15.11
C PRO A 277 -6.59 -2.71 15.43
N ASN A 278 -6.54 -1.56 14.74
CA ASN A 278 -7.43 -0.43 14.96
C ASN A 278 -8.56 -0.34 13.92
N THR A 279 -8.59 -1.23 12.94
CA THR A 279 -9.51 -1.18 11.80
C THR A 279 -10.98 -1.21 12.22
N PHE A 280 -11.32 -1.99 13.25
CA PHE A 280 -12.69 -2.02 13.77
C PHE A 280 -13.12 -0.67 14.36
N ALA A 281 -12.21 0.02 15.07
CA ALA A 281 -12.44 1.34 15.64
C ALA A 281 -12.52 2.42 14.54
N HIS A 282 -11.64 2.36 13.55
CA HIS A 282 -11.67 3.25 12.38
C HIS A 282 -13.01 3.14 11.65
N ARG A 283 -13.49 1.91 11.40
CA ARG A 283 -14.77 1.70 10.73
C ARG A 283 -15.96 2.22 11.55
N ARG A 284 -15.93 2.07 12.88
CA ARG A 284 -16.93 2.66 13.78
C ARG A 284 -16.99 4.18 13.60
N GLN A 285 -15.83 4.84 13.55
CA GLN A 285 -15.74 6.28 13.35
C GLN A 285 -16.24 6.70 11.95
N GLU A 286 -15.81 6.01 10.90
CA GLU A 286 -16.25 6.26 9.53
C GLU A 286 -17.78 6.17 9.40
N LEU A 287 -18.41 5.16 10.00
CA LEU A 287 -19.87 5.00 10.01
C LEU A 287 -20.59 6.17 10.70
N ARG A 288 -20.03 6.70 11.79
CA ARG A 288 -20.58 7.89 12.47
C ARG A 288 -20.48 9.13 11.59
N GLU A 289 -19.38 9.29 10.85
CA GLU A 289 -19.18 10.41 9.93
C GLU A 289 -20.08 10.32 8.70
N LEU A 290 -20.28 9.12 8.14
CA LEU A 290 -21.25 8.88 7.09
C LEU A 290 -22.68 9.19 7.55
N ALA A 291 -23.03 8.82 8.78
CA ALA A 291 -24.33 9.18 9.36
C ALA A 291 -24.48 10.70 9.54
N ALA A 292 -23.42 11.39 9.97
CA ALA A 292 -23.41 12.85 10.07
C ALA A 292 -23.55 13.52 8.69
N MET A 293 -22.84 13.03 7.68
CA MET A 293 -22.95 13.50 6.29
C MET A 293 -24.37 13.31 5.75
N ALA A 294 -25.01 12.16 6.03
CA ALA A 294 -26.39 11.90 5.66
C ALA A 294 -27.37 12.89 6.32
N ALA A 295 -27.17 13.18 7.61
CA ALA A 295 -27.98 14.14 8.36
C ALA A 295 -27.86 15.58 7.81
N ASP A 296 -26.70 15.94 7.26
CA ASP A 296 -26.46 17.22 6.59
C ASP A 296 -27.14 17.30 5.18
N GLY A 297 -27.82 16.24 4.73
CA GLY A 297 -28.49 16.19 3.43
C GLY A 297 -27.56 15.93 2.25
N CYS A 298 -26.35 15.43 2.52
CA CYS A 298 -25.42 14.89 1.54
C CYS A 298 -25.72 13.41 1.28
N GLY A 299 -25.42 12.92 0.07
CA GLY A 299 -25.65 11.51 -0.25
C GLY A 299 -24.56 10.66 0.36
N ALA A 300 -24.75 10.25 1.62
CA ALA A 300 -23.96 9.15 2.18
C ALA A 300 -24.18 7.92 1.30
N VAL A 301 -23.09 7.27 0.89
CA VAL A 301 -23.17 5.95 0.25
C VAL A 301 -23.89 5.05 1.24
N THR A 302 -25.11 4.67 0.90
CA THR A 302 -25.99 3.88 1.76
C THR A 302 -25.38 2.49 1.90
N VAL A 303 -24.69 2.23 3.01
CA VAL A 303 -24.66 0.87 3.54
C VAL A 303 -26.04 0.66 4.13
N ALA A 304 -26.98 0.21 3.32
CA ALA A 304 -28.20 -0.36 3.85
C ALA A 304 -27.76 -1.45 4.83
N PRO A 305 -28.19 -1.44 6.11
CA PRO A 305 -28.03 -2.62 6.92
C PRO A 305 -28.71 -3.76 6.15
N PRO A 306 -28.12 -4.98 6.10
CA PRO A 306 -28.86 -6.11 5.59
C PRO A 306 -30.19 -6.15 6.35
N ALA A 307 -31.30 -6.32 5.63
CA ALA A 307 -32.60 -6.51 6.23
C ALA A 307 -32.50 -7.72 7.17
N THR A 308 -32.30 -7.46 8.47
CA THR A 308 -32.41 -8.47 9.49
C THR A 308 -33.88 -8.65 9.74
N ASP A 309 -34.35 -9.88 9.57
CA ASP A 309 -35.59 -10.33 10.18
C ASP A 309 -35.59 -9.89 11.64
N ALA A 310 -36.68 -9.24 12.04
CA ALA A 310 -36.78 -8.31 13.15
C ALA A 310 -36.76 -8.95 14.55
N GLU A 311 -35.80 -9.81 14.88
CA GLU A 311 -35.81 -10.55 16.15
C GLU A 311 -34.52 -10.52 17.00
N ALA A 312 -33.62 -9.56 16.78
CA ALA A 312 -32.42 -9.43 17.62
C ALA A 312 -32.02 -7.97 17.94
N ILE A 313 -32.89 -7.21 18.60
CA ILE A 313 -32.45 -5.98 19.31
C ILE A 313 -33.02 -6.00 20.72
N ARG A 314 -32.33 -6.72 21.62
CA ARG A 314 -32.47 -6.56 23.07
C ARG A 314 -31.14 -6.80 23.78
N TYR A 315 -30.11 -6.00 23.52
CA TYR A 315 -28.95 -5.87 24.42
C TYR A 315 -28.28 -4.49 24.25
N SER A 316 -27.78 -3.94 25.38
CA SER A 316 -26.84 -2.81 25.58
C SER A 316 -26.37 -2.03 24.33
N SER A 317 -26.41 -0.69 24.39
CA SER A 317 -26.11 0.24 23.28
C SER A 317 -24.73 0.06 22.62
N ALA A 318 -23.74 -0.49 23.32
CA ALA A 318 -22.42 -0.77 22.75
C ALA A 318 -22.42 -2.03 21.85
N ASN A 319 -23.13 -3.08 22.26
CA ASN A 319 -23.20 -4.34 21.49
C ASN A 319 -23.98 -4.15 20.17
N ALA A 320 -24.94 -3.23 20.15
CA ALA A 320 -25.68 -2.89 18.93
C ALA A 320 -24.80 -2.15 17.90
N GLU A 321 -23.89 -1.27 18.34
CA GLU A 321 -22.97 -0.56 17.45
C GLU A 321 -21.93 -1.52 16.85
N ASP A 322 -21.34 -2.40 17.67
CA ASP A 322 -20.36 -3.40 17.22
C ASP A 322 -20.97 -4.35 16.18
N ALA A 323 -22.25 -4.72 16.35
CA ALA A 323 -22.97 -5.52 15.36
C ALA A 323 -23.10 -4.81 14.01
N VAL A 324 -23.38 -3.49 14.00
CA VAL A 324 -23.44 -2.69 12.76
C VAL A 324 -22.07 -2.59 12.11
N VAL A 325 -21.01 -2.38 12.91
CA VAL A 325 -19.62 -2.34 12.42
C VAL A 325 -19.25 -3.67 11.76
N ALA A 326 -19.43 -4.79 12.46
CA ALA A 326 -19.13 -6.12 11.95
C ALA A 326 -19.94 -6.45 10.68
N ALA A 327 -21.25 -6.17 10.69
CA ALA A 327 -22.10 -6.34 9.52
C ALA A 327 -21.59 -5.56 8.30
N SER A 328 -21.01 -4.37 8.51
CA SER A 328 -20.45 -3.57 7.42
C SER A 328 -19.20 -4.18 6.79
N PHE A 329 -18.33 -4.83 7.58
CA PHE A 329 -17.18 -5.58 7.06
C PHE A 329 -17.64 -6.80 6.25
N PHE A 330 -18.58 -7.57 6.78
CA PHE A 330 -19.12 -8.74 6.09
C PHE A 330 -19.86 -8.36 4.80
N ALA A 331 -20.60 -7.25 4.80
CA ALA A 331 -21.24 -6.72 3.60
C ALA A 331 -20.18 -6.28 2.56
N ALA A 332 -19.09 -5.64 2.97
CA ALA A 332 -18.00 -5.26 2.07
C ALA A 332 -17.29 -6.47 1.44
N ALA A 333 -17.20 -7.61 2.15
CA ALA A 333 -16.58 -8.84 1.66
C ALA A 333 -17.50 -9.74 0.80
N GLN A 334 -18.82 -9.47 0.79
CA GLN A 334 -19.79 -10.21 -0.02
C GLN A 334 -19.75 -9.83 -1.51
N PRO A 335 -20.25 -10.68 -2.43
CA PRO A 335 -20.42 -10.29 -3.83
C PRO A 335 -21.14 -8.96 -4.00
N GLY A 336 -20.52 -8.03 -4.73
CA GLY A 336 -21.01 -6.64 -4.89
C GLY A 336 -20.55 -5.66 -3.81
N GLY A 337 -19.95 -6.13 -2.71
CA GLY A 337 -19.32 -5.31 -1.69
C GLY A 337 -17.93 -4.82 -2.07
N VAL A 338 -17.47 -3.74 -1.43
CA VAL A 338 -16.22 -3.03 -1.78
C VAL A 338 -14.98 -3.93 -1.79
N TYR A 339 -14.76 -4.74 -0.75
CA TYR A 339 -13.59 -5.62 -0.71
C TYR A 339 -13.66 -6.69 -1.79
N TYR A 340 -14.83 -7.32 -1.97
CA TYR A 340 -15.02 -8.32 -3.02
C TYR A 340 -14.74 -7.74 -4.40
N GLU A 341 -15.31 -6.58 -4.69
CA GLU A 341 -15.20 -5.90 -5.97
C GLU A 341 -13.78 -5.39 -6.22
N TYR A 342 -13.10 -4.91 -5.19
CA TYR A 342 -11.70 -4.49 -5.26
C TYR A 342 -10.78 -5.68 -5.57
N ILE A 343 -10.92 -6.79 -4.84
CA ILE A 343 -10.16 -8.01 -5.10
C ILE A 343 -10.48 -8.56 -6.49
N ARG A 344 -11.75 -8.51 -6.93
CA ARG A 344 -12.15 -8.94 -8.27
C ARG A 344 -11.46 -8.13 -9.36
N ALA A 345 -11.51 -6.81 -9.26
CA ALA A 345 -10.97 -5.88 -10.26
C ALA A 345 -9.45 -5.71 -10.20
N GLY A 346 -8.83 -6.02 -9.05
CA GLY A 346 -7.41 -5.84 -8.81
C GLY A 346 -6.54 -6.91 -9.49
N VAL A 347 -5.28 -6.55 -9.74
CA VAL A 347 -4.25 -7.40 -10.36
C VAL A 347 -3.03 -7.48 -9.43
N LEU A 348 -2.19 -8.50 -9.58
CA LEU A 348 -0.94 -8.59 -8.81
C LEU A 348 0.16 -7.70 -9.41
N SER A 349 0.09 -7.44 -10.72
CA SER A 349 1.05 -6.59 -11.42
C SER A 349 0.45 -5.93 -12.66
N VAL A 350 1.06 -4.82 -13.10
CA VAL A 350 0.80 -4.23 -14.42
C VAL A 350 2.10 -3.75 -15.04
N VAL A 351 2.27 -3.94 -16.35
CA VAL A 351 3.39 -3.39 -17.12
C VAL A 351 2.84 -2.34 -18.08
N LEU A 352 3.31 -1.11 -17.96
CA LEU A 352 2.97 0.01 -18.84
C LEU A 352 4.26 0.68 -19.29
N ASP A 353 4.46 0.81 -20.59
CA ASP A 353 5.57 1.56 -21.20
C ASP A 353 6.96 1.20 -20.61
N GLY A 354 7.21 -0.11 -20.41
CA GLY A 354 8.47 -0.62 -19.86
C GLY A 354 8.63 -0.50 -18.34
N VAL A 355 7.58 -0.03 -17.64
CA VAL A 355 7.51 0.09 -16.19
C VAL A 355 6.62 -1.01 -15.62
N LEU A 356 7.18 -1.84 -14.74
CA LEU A 356 6.46 -2.84 -13.96
C LEU A 356 6.02 -2.22 -12.64
N PHE A 357 4.71 -2.22 -12.37
CA PHE A 357 4.14 -1.83 -11.10
C PHE A 357 3.73 -3.09 -10.32
N VAL A 358 4.18 -3.17 -9.08
CA VAL A 358 3.86 -4.23 -8.11
C VAL A 358 3.64 -3.58 -6.75
N HIS A 359 2.84 -4.19 -5.86
CA HIS A 359 2.66 -3.62 -4.53
C HIS A 359 3.93 -3.66 -3.69
N GLY A 360 4.61 -4.81 -3.63
CA GLY A 360 5.81 -4.98 -2.82
C GLY A 360 7.08 -4.66 -3.58
N GLY A 361 7.52 -5.58 -4.44
CA GLY A 361 8.83 -5.48 -5.09
C GLY A 361 9.30 -6.81 -5.68
N VAL A 362 10.30 -6.73 -6.57
CA VAL A 362 10.91 -7.91 -7.21
C VAL A 362 12.33 -8.10 -6.68
N ASN A 363 12.67 -9.31 -6.28
CA ASN A 363 13.97 -9.69 -5.74
C ASN A 363 14.33 -11.14 -6.09
N SER A 364 15.46 -11.63 -5.57
CA SER A 364 15.97 -12.97 -5.85
C SER A 364 15.07 -14.12 -5.37
N ARG A 365 14.18 -13.86 -4.42
CA ARG A 365 13.31 -14.88 -3.80
C ARG A 365 11.95 -15.00 -4.48
N ASN A 366 11.56 -14.02 -5.30
CA ASN A 366 10.23 -14.01 -5.92
C ASN A 366 10.26 -13.94 -7.46
N ALA A 367 11.37 -13.49 -8.06
CA ALA A 367 11.47 -13.37 -9.51
C ALA A 367 11.27 -14.74 -10.20
N GLY A 368 10.21 -14.85 -11.00
CA GLY A 368 9.84 -16.08 -11.69
C GLY A 368 8.99 -17.07 -10.87
N PHE A 369 8.67 -16.78 -9.61
CA PHE A 369 7.91 -17.71 -8.76
C PHE A 369 6.39 -17.58 -8.95
N VAL A 370 5.69 -18.71 -9.09
CA VAL A 370 4.22 -18.81 -9.13
C VAL A 370 3.77 -19.83 -8.07
N PRO A 371 2.88 -19.47 -7.12
CA PRO A 371 2.46 -20.39 -6.06
C PRO A 371 1.56 -21.53 -6.57
N SER A 372 1.39 -22.56 -5.74
CA SER A 372 0.48 -23.68 -6.02
C SER A 372 -0.93 -23.41 -5.49
N LEU A 373 -1.95 -23.75 -6.29
CA LEU A 373 -3.35 -23.71 -5.86
C LEU A 373 -3.75 -24.92 -5.00
N GLU A 374 -2.99 -26.01 -5.10
CA GLU A 374 -3.29 -27.30 -4.47
C GLU A 374 -2.63 -27.46 -3.09
N ALA A 375 -1.66 -26.60 -2.76
CA ALA A 375 -0.86 -26.74 -1.55
C ALA A 375 -1.71 -26.58 -0.28
N THR A 376 -1.61 -27.56 0.62
CA THR A 376 -2.43 -27.70 1.84
C THR A 376 -1.73 -27.19 3.11
N SER A 377 -0.49 -26.72 2.97
CA SER A 377 0.28 -26.07 4.04
C SER A 377 1.10 -24.90 3.52
N TYR A 378 1.48 -23.99 4.42
CA TYR A 378 2.38 -22.88 4.06
C TYR A 378 3.79 -23.36 3.67
N ALA A 379 4.23 -24.51 4.18
CA ALA A 379 5.49 -25.13 3.77
C ALA A 379 5.44 -25.61 2.32
N GLU A 380 4.35 -26.32 1.97
CA GLU A 380 4.12 -26.84 0.62
C GLU A 380 3.95 -25.72 -0.42
N GLN A 381 3.35 -24.58 -0.04
CA GLN A 381 3.24 -23.42 -0.93
C GLN A 381 4.59 -22.99 -1.53
N ARG A 382 5.70 -23.15 -0.79
CA ARG A 382 7.05 -22.79 -1.25
C ARG A 382 7.66 -23.83 -2.19
N THR A 383 7.43 -25.11 -1.90
CA THR A 383 8.11 -26.22 -2.60
C THR A 383 7.33 -26.70 -3.83
N ALA A 384 6.00 -26.60 -3.80
CA ALA A 384 5.12 -27.00 -4.90
C ALA A 384 4.91 -25.88 -5.94
N GLY A 385 5.36 -24.65 -5.65
CA GLY A 385 5.29 -23.53 -6.60
C GLY A 385 6.21 -23.71 -7.81
N GLN A 386 5.83 -23.11 -8.92
CA GLN A 386 6.55 -23.16 -10.19
C GLN A 386 7.57 -22.02 -10.30
N TRP A 387 8.74 -22.31 -10.88
CA TRP A 387 9.77 -21.31 -11.19
C TRP A 387 9.96 -21.13 -12.70
N LEU A 388 9.85 -19.88 -13.16
CA LEU A 388 9.94 -19.46 -14.56
C LEU A 388 11.20 -18.63 -14.86
N LEU A 389 12.03 -18.34 -13.85
CA LEU A 389 13.34 -17.69 -14.03
C LEU A 389 14.38 -18.72 -14.52
N PRO A 390 15.02 -18.53 -15.69
CA PRO A 390 16.03 -19.46 -16.20
C PRO A 390 17.26 -19.55 -15.30
N GLY A 391 17.78 -20.76 -15.07
CA GLY A 391 19.10 -20.97 -14.45
C GLY A 391 19.16 -20.90 -12.92
N ILE A 392 18.04 -20.73 -12.21
CA ILE A 392 17.99 -21.13 -10.80
C ILE A 392 18.04 -22.67 -10.79
N PRO A 393 19.09 -23.31 -10.21
CA PRO A 393 19.01 -24.75 -9.99
C PRO A 393 17.78 -24.98 -9.13
N ALA A 394 16.89 -25.86 -9.55
CA ALA A 394 15.83 -26.38 -8.71
C ALA A 394 16.48 -27.15 -7.55
N GLN A 395 17.07 -26.46 -6.58
CA GLN A 395 17.37 -27.04 -5.29
C GLN A 395 16.00 -27.33 -4.68
N GLU A 396 15.69 -28.63 -4.60
CA GLU A 396 14.54 -29.19 -3.88
C GLU A 396 13.18 -29.20 -4.61
N ALA A 397 13.14 -29.35 -5.95
CA ALA A 397 11.94 -29.83 -6.63
C ALA A 397 12.14 -31.28 -7.08
N ALA A 398 11.51 -32.22 -6.38
CA ALA A 398 11.50 -33.62 -6.75
C ALA A 398 10.81 -33.81 -8.11
N SER A 399 11.56 -34.35 -9.08
CA SER A 399 11.09 -35.07 -10.27
C SER A 399 10.02 -34.40 -11.15
N ALA A 400 10.45 -33.65 -12.18
CA ALA A 400 9.73 -33.51 -13.45
C ALA A 400 10.68 -33.11 -14.60
N PRO A 401 10.31 -33.38 -15.88
CA PRO A 401 11.24 -33.58 -16.99
C PRO A 401 11.64 -32.29 -17.73
N GLU A 402 12.85 -32.37 -18.29
CA GLU A 402 13.42 -31.65 -19.45
C GLU A 402 12.94 -30.22 -19.77
N ALA A 403 13.89 -29.28 -19.56
CA ALA A 403 14.13 -28.06 -20.35
C ALA A 403 12.94 -27.47 -21.13
N SER A 404 11.99 -26.87 -20.40
CA SER A 404 11.05 -25.92 -20.97
C SER A 404 11.78 -24.61 -21.32
N SER A 405 11.59 -24.13 -22.55
CA SER A 405 12.08 -22.85 -23.10
C SER A 405 12.07 -21.72 -22.07
N ALA A 406 13.10 -20.87 -22.07
CA ALA A 406 13.14 -19.67 -21.23
C ALA A 406 11.85 -18.85 -21.39
N THR A 407 11.01 -18.85 -20.36
CA THR A 407 9.77 -18.07 -20.27
C THR A 407 10.12 -16.64 -19.88
N SER A 408 9.70 -15.65 -20.65
CA SER A 408 9.98 -14.23 -20.38
C SER A 408 9.38 -13.77 -19.04
N ALA A 409 9.82 -12.63 -18.51
CA ALA A 409 9.21 -12.05 -17.32
C ALA A 409 7.72 -11.72 -17.54
N LEU A 410 7.32 -11.41 -18.79
CA LEU A 410 5.92 -11.20 -19.14
C LEU A 410 5.10 -12.50 -19.03
N ASP A 411 5.69 -13.64 -19.39
CA ASP A 411 5.03 -14.96 -19.22
C ASP A 411 4.84 -15.30 -17.75
N TRP A 412 5.84 -14.99 -16.92
CA TRP A 412 5.75 -15.13 -15.46
C TRP A 412 4.64 -14.28 -14.86
N LEU A 413 4.59 -12.99 -15.19
CA LEU A 413 3.53 -12.09 -14.69
C LEU A 413 2.15 -12.55 -15.16
N ALA A 414 2.02 -13.01 -16.41
CA ALA A 414 0.77 -13.59 -16.91
C ALA A 414 0.39 -14.89 -16.17
N ALA A 415 1.36 -15.72 -15.76
CA ALA A 415 1.10 -16.91 -14.95
C ALA A 415 0.61 -16.54 -13.53
N LEU A 416 1.20 -15.51 -12.91
CA LEU A 416 0.71 -14.97 -11.64
C LEU A 416 -0.72 -14.45 -11.72
N GLU A 417 -1.08 -13.75 -12.80
CA GLU A 417 -2.46 -13.28 -12.99
C GLU A 417 -3.46 -14.44 -13.16
N ARG A 418 -3.07 -15.52 -13.86
CA ARG A 418 -3.89 -16.74 -13.95
C ARG A 418 -4.07 -17.40 -12.58
N PHE A 419 -3.00 -17.49 -11.79
CA PHE A 419 -3.05 -17.97 -10.42
C PHE A 419 -4.04 -17.15 -9.57
N LYS A 420 -3.92 -15.82 -9.59
CA LYS A 420 -4.83 -14.92 -8.86
C LYS A 420 -6.29 -15.10 -9.30
N ALA A 421 -6.53 -15.21 -10.61
CA ALA A 421 -7.88 -15.40 -11.14
C ALA A 421 -8.51 -16.73 -10.70
N ALA A 422 -7.73 -17.82 -10.71
CA ALA A 422 -8.17 -19.12 -10.24
C ALA A 422 -8.45 -19.12 -8.73
N ALA A 423 -7.55 -18.55 -7.91
CA ALA A 423 -7.75 -18.45 -6.47
C ALA A 423 -8.94 -17.57 -6.09
N PHE A 424 -9.19 -16.49 -6.84
CA PHE A 424 -10.41 -15.69 -6.68
C PHE A 424 -11.67 -16.49 -7.04
N SER A 425 -11.62 -17.30 -8.10
CA SER A 425 -12.72 -18.18 -8.47
C SER A 425 -13.04 -19.17 -7.34
N ASP A 426 -12.03 -19.81 -6.77
CA ASP A 426 -12.20 -20.72 -5.62
C ASP A 426 -12.87 -20.01 -4.42
N TRP A 427 -12.40 -18.81 -4.09
CA TRP A 427 -12.99 -17.99 -3.04
C TRP A 427 -14.44 -17.61 -3.31
N SER A 428 -14.72 -17.10 -4.51
CA SER A 428 -16.05 -16.62 -4.90
C SER A 428 -17.10 -17.73 -4.91
N ASN A 429 -16.70 -18.96 -5.19
CA ASN A 429 -17.57 -20.13 -5.23
C ASN A 429 -17.58 -20.93 -3.91
N GLY A 430 -16.72 -20.59 -2.95
CA GLY A 430 -16.55 -21.35 -1.71
C GLY A 430 -15.99 -22.77 -1.93
N THR A 431 -15.18 -22.97 -2.96
CA THR A 431 -14.61 -24.27 -3.35
C THR A 431 -13.13 -24.38 -2.99
N SER A 432 -12.58 -25.60 -3.08
CA SER A 432 -11.13 -25.84 -2.91
C SER A 432 -10.64 -25.28 -1.57
N LEU A 433 -9.57 -24.46 -1.59
CA LEU A 433 -9.03 -23.79 -0.41
C LEU A 433 -9.71 -22.43 -0.12
N CYS A 434 -10.79 -22.08 -0.84
CA CYS A 434 -11.57 -20.86 -0.67
C CYS A 434 -10.69 -19.59 -0.64
N GLY A 435 -9.78 -19.47 -1.61
CA GLY A 435 -8.88 -18.30 -1.71
C GLY A 435 -7.66 -18.32 -0.81
N GLU A 436 -7.51 -19.29 0.09
CA GLU A 436 -6.34 -19.34 0.99
C GLU A 436 -5.01 -19.47 0.24
N ALA A 437 -4.98 -20.03 -0.98
CA ALA A 437 -3.75 -20.04 -1.79
C ALA A 437 -3.25 -18.62 -2.11
N LEU A 438 -4.15 -17.71 -2.51
CA LEU A 438 -3.81 -16.32 -2.77
C LEU A 438 -3.50 -15.56 -1.48
N ARG A 439 -4.25 -15.83 -0.40
CA ARG A 439 -3.96 -15.24 0.91
C ARG A 439 -2.58 -15.67 1.41
N ALA A 440 -2.22 -16.95 1.26
CA ALA A 440 -0.91 -17.50 1.57
C ALA A 440 0.23 -16.81 0.81
N TYR A 441 -0.02 -16.43 -0.44
CA TYR A 441 0.95 -15.72 -1.25
C TYR A 441 1.31 -14.34 -0.67
N VAL A 442 0.42 -13.71 0.11
CA VAL A 442 0.67 -12.40 0.72
C VAL A 442 0.85 -12.45 2.24
N TYR A 443 0.43 -13.53 2.89
CA TYR A 443 0.52 -13.71 4.33
C TYR A 443 0.35 -15.19 4.71
N PRO A 444 1.16 -15.76 5.63
CA PRO A 444 2.05 -15.12 6.58
C PRO A 444 3.45 -14.86 6.03
N ARG A 445 4.26 -14.14 6.83
CA ARG A 445 5.68 -13.82 6.56
C ARG A 445 6.57 -15.03 6.21
N PHE A 446 6.10 -16.25 6.45
CA PHE A 446 6.79 -17.46 6.04
C PHE A 446 6.81 -17.66 4.51
N VAL A 447 5.71 -17.35 3.82
CA VAL A 447 5.59 -17.47 2.35
C VAL A 447 5.87 -16.14 1.67
N ALA A 448 5.44 -15.04 2.30
CA ALA A 448 5.45 -13.68 1.76
C ALA A 448 6.78 -13.20 1.10
N PRO A 449 7.99 -13.63 1.50
CA PRO A 449 9.23 -13.28 0.78
C PRO A 449 9.27 -13.71 -0.69
N HIS A 450 8.43 -14.66 -1.11
CA HIS A 450 8.30 -15.11 -2.51
C HIS A 450 7.18 -14.37 -3.25
N SER A 451 6.55 -13.38 -2.60
CA SER A 451 5.48 -12.57 -3.14
C SER A 451 6.02 -11.33 -3.83
N ILE A 452 5.45 -10.96 -4.97
CA ILE A 452 5.65 -9.61 -5.53
C ILE A 452 4.82 -8.55 -4.80
N ALA A 453 3.82 -8.95 -4.00
CA ALA A 453 3.03 -8.03 -3.20
C ALA A 453 3.73 -7.65 -1.88
N VAL A 454 4.63 -8.49 -1.35
CA VAL A 454 5.25 -8.26 -0.02
C VAL A 454 6.78 -8.30 -0.09
N GLY A 455 7.34 -8.77 -1.21
CA GLY A 455 8.77 -8.72 -1.44
C GLY A 455 9.28 -7.29 -1.42
N THR A 456 10.50 -7.09 -0.93
CA THR A 456 11.11 -5.76 -0.89
C THR A 456 12.58 -5.85 -1.31
N VAL A 457 13.13 -4.74 -1.76
CA VAL A 457 14.57 -4.52 -1.97
C VAL A 457 15.22 -3.80 -0.79
N MET A 458 14.41 -3.45 0.21
CA MET A 458 14.83 -2.78 1.43
C MET A 458 15.14 -3.81 2.50
N ASN A 459 16.38 -3.78 2.99
CA ASN A 459 16.85 -4.61 4.09
C ASN A 459 16.99 -3.78 5.38
N VAL A 460 17.42 -4.45 6.45
CA VAL A 460 17.66 -3.82 7.76
C VAL A 460 18.68 -2.68 7.70
N ASP A 461 19.59 -2.70 6.73
CA ASP A 461 20.63 -1.70 6.46
C ASP A 461 20.32 -0.80 5.25
N GLY A 462 19.07 -0.82 4.78
CA GLY A 462 18.58 0.07 3.74
C GLY A 462 18.40 -0.59 2.37
N PRO A 463 18.42 0.19 1.27
CA PRO A 463 18.18 -0.33 -0.07
C PRO A 463 19.30 -1.24 -0.56
N HIS A 464 18.95 -2.29 -1.31
CA HIS A 464 19.89 -3.22 -1.94
C HIS A 464 19.62 -3.37 -3.44
N HIS A 465 20.67 -3.69 -4.18
CA HIS A 465 20.53 -4.13 -5.58
C HIS A 465 19.89 -5.53 -5.65
N VAL A 466 19.17 -5.79 -6.74
CA VAL A 466 18.74 -7.15 -7.11
C VAL A 466 19.86 -7.85 -7.88
N PRO A 467 19.93 -9.19 -7.89
CA PRO A 467 20.94 -9.88 -8.69
C PRO A 467 20.86 -9.54 -10.18
N LEU A 468 22.01 -9.55 -10.86
CA LEU A 468 22.08 -9.24 -12.29
C LEU A 468 21.26 -10.20 -13.16
N THR A 469 21.05 -11.44 -12.71
CA THR A 469 20.17 -12.41 -13.37
C THR A 469 18.71 -11.97 -13.36
N VAL A 470 18.21 -11.45 -12.24
CA VAL A 470 16.84 -10.89 -12.11
C VAL A 470 16.72 -9.61 -12.96
N ALA A 471 17.72 -8.73 -12.88
CA ALA A 471 17.72 -7.52 -13.69
C ALA A 471 17.72 -7.81 -15.19
N ALA A 472 18.55 -8.77 -15.63
CA ALA A 472 18.60 -9.21 -17.02
C ALA A 472 17.28 -9.82 -17.47
N TYR A 473 16.64 -10.62 -16.62
CA TYR A 473 15.33 -11.23 -16.89
C TYR A 473 14.25 -10.19 -17.18
N LEU A 474 14.19 -9.14 -16.37
CA LEU A 474 13.26 -8.03 -16.56
C LEU A 474 13.62 -7.20 -17.80
N LEU A 475 14.89 -6.81 -17.94
CA LEU A 475 15.38 -5.98 -19.06
C LEU A 475 15.19 -6.65 -20.42
N GLN A 476 15.45 -7.96 -20.52
CA GLN A 476 15.25 -8.73 -21.76
C GLN A 476 13.78 -8.84 -22.14
N SER A 477 12.88 -8.70 -21.15
CA SER A 477 11.43 -8.68 -21.34
C SER A 477 10.89 -7.26 -21.58
N GLY A 478 11.76 -6.28 -21.80
CA GLY A 478 11.38 -4.88 -22.06
C GLY A 478 11.08 -4.05 -20.80
N ILE A 479 11.31 -4.59 -19.60
CA ILE A 479 11.05 -3.89 -18.33
C ILE A 479 12.33 -3.21 -17.86
N HIS A 480 12.37 -1.89 -17.88
CA HIS A 480 13.52 -1.09 -17.44
C HIS A 480 13.34 -0.47 -16.05
N THR A 481 12.11 -0.40 -15.55
CA THR A 481 11.82 0.19 -14.25
C THR A 481 10.81 -0.64 -13.48
N VAL A 482 11.02 -0.78 -12.17
CA VAL A 482 10.05 -1.37 -11.24
C VAL A 482 9.60 -0.29 -10.27
N CYS A 483 8.29 -0.12 -10.13
CA CYS A 483 7.65 0.77 -9.15
C CYS A 483 6.94 -0.08 -8.12
N SER A 484 7.17 0.26 -6.86
CA SER A 484 6.88 -0.59 -5.72
C SER A 484 6.47 0.22 -4.50
N GLY A 485 6.01 -0.47 -3.45
CA GLY A 485 5.56 0.08 -2.18
C GLY A 485 5.84 -0.91 -1.05
N HIS A 486 4.90 -1.08 -0.13
CA HIS A 486 4.93 -1.99 1.03
C HIS A 486 5.95 -1.66 2.12
N GLN A 487 7.19 -1.28 1.75
CA GLN A 487 8.21 -0.97 2.73
C GLN A 487 8.37 0.56 2.92
N PRO A 488 8.29 1.06 4.16
CA PRO A 488 8.54 2.46 4.48
C PRO A 488 9.86 3.00 3.93
N VAL A 489 9.82 4.18 3.26
CA VAL A 489 11.04 4.81 2.71
C VAL A 489 11.28 6.28 3.08
N GLY A 490 10.68 6.79 4.15
CA GLY A 490 10.94 8.15 4.65
C GLY A 490 10.03 9.21 4.03
N ASP A 491 10.55 10.41 3.72
CA ASP A 491 9.78 11.57 3.23
C ASP A 491 9.89 11.83 1.71
N THR A 492 10.67 11.02 1.00
CA THR A 492 10.85 11.02 -0.47
C THR A 492 10.91 9.56 -0.94
N PRO A 493 10.74 9.20 -2.24
CA PRO A 493 10.77 7.80 -2.67
C PRO A 493 12.19 7.24 -2.69
N ALA A 494 12.36 5.95 -2.45
CA ALA A 494 13.66 5.30 -2.56
C ALA A 494 13.95 4.83 -3.97
N ILE A 495 15.05 5.35 -4.52
CA ILE A 495 15.49 5.06 -5.88
C ILE A 495 16.73 4.19 -5.78
N VAL A 496 16.69 3.02 -6.41
CA VAL A 496 17.82 2.11 -6.55
C VAL A 496 18.14 1.99 -8.03
N ARG A 497 19.26 2.57 -8.45
CA ARG A 497 19.75 2.51 -9.82
C ARG A 497 20.92 1.56 -9.92
N GLN A 498 20.70 0.46 -10.63
CA GLN A 498 21.72 -0.54 -10.83
C GLN A 498 22.71 -0.14 -11.91
N PRO A 499 23.96 -0.65 -11.86
CA PRO A 499 24.83 -0.69 -13.02
C PRO A 499 24.10 -1.29 -14.23
N GLY A 500 24.14 -0.61 -15.38
CA GLY A 500 23.42 -1.02 -16.59
C GLY A 500 22.05 -0.36 -16.79
N GLY A 501 21.59 0.48 -15.85
CA GLY A 501 20.45 1.39 -16.05
C GLY A 501 19.08 0.89 -15.58
N PHE A 502 18.98 -0.34 -15.06
CA PHE A 502 17.77 -0.82 -14.42
C PHE A 502 17.48 -0.02 -13.14
N THR A 503 16.24 0.43 -12.97
CA THR A 503 15.84 1.33 -11.88
C THR A 503 14.68 0.72 -11.09
N ILE A 504 14.78 0.77 -9.76
CA ILE A 504 13.70 0.39 -8.85
C ILE A 504 13.32 1.62 -8.05
N ILE A 505 12.03 1.85 -7.88
CA ILE A 505 11.48 2.97 -7.12
C ILE A 505 10.48 2.40 -6.14
N ASP A 506 10.80 2.55 -4.86
CA ASP A 506 9.89 2.27 -3.77
C ASP A 506 9.28 3.59 -3.31
N ALA A 507 7.96 3.67 -3.29
CA ALA A 507 7.20 4.91 -3.10
C ALA A 507 6.17 4.80 -1.97
N ASP A 508 6.38 3.88 -1.02
CA ASP A 508 5.62 3.85 0.24
C ASP A 508 6.05 5.00 1.17
N ASN A 509 5.50 6.17 0.87
CA ASN A 509 5.59 7.40 1.65
C ASN A 509 4.23 7.81 2.26
N SER A 510 3.18 7.09 1.90
CA SER A 510 1.77 7.37 2.18
C SER A 510 1.27 6.75 3.48
N TYR A 511 1.90 5.68 3.95
CA TYR A 511 1.46 4.91 5.11
C TYR A 511 1.16 5.80 6.34
N CYS A 512 -0.01 5.56 6.93
CA CYS A 512 -0.65 6.45 7.90
C CYS A 512 -0.68 5.93 9.34
N GLY A 513 -0.04 4.81 9.65
CA GLY A 513 0.00 4.26 11.02
C GLY A 513 0.87 5.05 12.00
N ARG A 514 0.69 6.38 12.08
CA ARG A 514 1.38 7.26 13.03
C ARG A 514 1.14 6.80 14.46
N GLY A 515 2.19 6.86 15.29
CA GLY A 515 2.11 6.52 16.72
C GLY A 515 2.35 5.05 17.05
N ASN A 516 2.61 4.18 16.07
CA ASN A 516 3.10 2.83 16.35
C ASN A 516 4.63 2.82 16.56
N GLU A 517 5.17 1.70 17.05
CA GLU A 517 6.62 1.54 17.32
C GLU A 517 7.54 1.69 16.09
N PHE A 518 6.97 1.68 14.87
CA PHE A 518 7.68 1.88 13.61
C PHE A 518 7.68 3.34 13.17
N CYS A 519 6.86 4.19 13.79
CA CYS A 519 6.86 5.64 13.61
C CYS A 519 7.92 6.28 14.50
N THR A 520 9.17 6.23 14.03
CA THR A 520 10.28 6.97 14.62
C THR A 520 10.29 8.42 14.13
N GLN A 521 11.12 9.28 14.72
CA GLN A 521 11.37 10.63 14.19
C GLN A 521 11.89 10.64 12.74
N PHE A 522 12.33 9.48 12.22
CA PHE A 522 12.82 9.28 10.87
C PHE A 522 11.74 8.75 9.91
N ASN A 523 10.69 8.11 10.43
CA ASN A 523 9.54 7.66 9.63
C ASN A 523 8.50 8.78 9.55
N ARG A 524 8.58 9.57 8.48
CA ARG A 524 7.70 10.72 8.24
C ARG A 524 6.54 10.44 7.27
N ARG A 525 6.14 9.18 7.13
CA ARG A 525 5.05 8.77 6.23
C ARG A 525 3.71 9.36 6.65
N GLY A 526 2.86 9.56 5.66
CA GLY A 526 1.58 10.24 5.84
C GLY A 526 1.70 11.73 6.19
N ALA A 527 2.90 12.28 6.39
CA ALA A 527 3.15 13.73 6.52
C ALA A 527 3.63 14.33 5.19
N ALA A 528 4.61 13.70 4.57
CA ALA A 528 4.99 14.00 3.19
C ALA A 528 3.85 13.59 2.23
N VAL A 529 3.79 14.22 1.07
CA VAL A 529 2.89 13.86 -0.03
C VAL A 529 3.64 13.99 -1.34
N MET A 530 3.49 13.04 -2.24
CA MET A 530 4.19 13.05 -3.52
C MET A 530 3.40 12.31 -4.59
N GLU A 531 3.71 12.61 -5.84
CA GLU A 531 3.22 11.89 -7.01
C GLU A 531 4.41 11.49 -7.90
N LEU A 532 4.41 10.24 -8.35
CA LEU A 532 5.23 9.79 -9.47
C LEU A 532 4.43 9.95 -10.76
N VAL A 533 4.99 10.70 -11.71
CA VAL A 533 4.40 10.93 -13.05
C VAL A 533 5.37 10.45 -14.12
N PHE A 534 5.00 9.37 -14.80
CA PHE A 534 5.70 8.90 -16.00
C PHE A 534 5.12 9.62 -17.19
N GLU A 535 5.94 10.26 -18.01
CA GLU A 535 5.50 10.85 -19.26
C GLU A 535 6.21 10.17 -20.43
N HIS A 536 5.42 9.59 -21.34
CA HIS A 536 5.93 9.05 -22.59
C HIS A 536 5.37 9.89 -23.76
N PRO A 537 6.19 10.30 -24.74
CA PRO A 537 5.68 10.94 -25.93
C PRO A 537 4.70 10.00 -26.66
N ASP A 538 3.52 10.51 -27.02
CA ASP A 538 2.49 9.73 -27.70
C ASP A 538 2.98 9.32 -29.09
N ASP A 539 2.95 8.02 -29.36
CA ASP A 539 3.25 7.42 -30.67
C ASP A 539 1.95 7.15 -31.47
N HIS A 540 0.92 8.00 -31.29
CA HIS A 540 -0.32 7.84 -32.03
C HIS A 540 -0.13 8.17 -33.52
N GLY A 541 0.14 7.12 -34.29
CA GLY A 541 -0.44 6.77 -35.59
C GLY A 541 -0.52 7.88 -36.63
N GLY A 542 0.23 7.70 -37.72
CA GLY A 542 0.24 8.59 -38.89
C GLY A 542 -1.14 9.09 -39.32
N GLY A 543 -1.41 10.36 -39.02
CA GLY A 543 -2.24 11.21 -39.85
C GLY A 543 -1.30 12.11 -40.64
N ASP A 544 -1.34 11.99 -41.97
CA ASP A 544 -0.40 12.57 -42.95
C ASP A 544 -0.28 14.11 -42.99
N ASP A 545 -0.82 14.85 -42.02
CA ASP A 545 -0.94 16.32 -42.10
C ASP A 545 -0.42 17.09 -40.88
N VAL A 546 0.83 16.87 -40.45
CA VAL A 546 1.53 17.84 -39.60
C VAL A 546 2.95 18.10 -40.07
N ALA A 547 3.17 19.33 -40.52
CA ALA A 547 4.42 19.85 -41.04
C ALA A 547 5.63 19.51 -40.15
N SER A 548 6.66 18.98 -40.80
CA SER A 548 7.97 18.63 -40.25
C SER A 548 8.74 19.89 -39.82
N HIS A 549 8.53 20.36 -38.60
CA HIS A 549 9.46 21.28 -37.95
C HIS A 549 9.69 20.90 -36.48
N SER A 550 10.85 20.29 -36.23
CA SER A 550 11.61 20.40 -34.98
C SER A 550 10.92 20.00 -33.67
N ALA A 551 10.47 18.75 -33.55
CA ALA A 551 10.43 18.09 -32.25
C ALA A 551 11.52 17.01 -32.28
N ALA A 552 12.64 17.25 -31.59
CA ALA A 552 13.46 16.13 -31.14
C ALA A 552 12.50 15.19 -30.39
N ALA A 553 12.44 13.91 -30.77
CA ALA A 553 11.60 12.94 -30.06
C ALA A 553 11.91 13.08 -28.58
N ALA A 554 10.94 13.59 -27.80
CA ALA A 554 11.17 13.84 -26.40
C ALA A 554 11.50 12.50 -25.73
N SER A 555 12.49 12.47 -24.87
CA SER A 555 12.79 11.26 -24.11
C SER A 555 11.65 11.01 -23.10
N PRO A 556 11.35 9.75 -22.75
CA PRO A 556 10.47 9.48 -21.62
C PRO A 556 11.06 10.13 -20.35
N SER A 557 10.21 10.70 -19.52
CA SER A 557 10.58 11.30 -18.24
C SER A 557 9.87 10.59 -17.10
N LEU A 558 10.46 10.67 -15.91
CA LEU A 558 9.84 10.22 -14.68
C LEU A 558 10.00 11.30 -13.61
N THR A 559 8.98 12.14 -13.50
CA THR A 559 8.97 13.23 -12.53
C THR A 559 8.45 12.73 -11.18
N VAL A 560 9.20 13.04 -10.12
CA VAL A 560 8.70 13.01 -8.74
C VAL A 560 8.46 14.44 -8.32
N HIS A 561 7.29 14.74 -7.78
CA HIS A 561 7.01 16.05 -7.19
C HIS A 561 6.09 15.95 -5.98
N GLY A 562 6.16 16.93 -5.09
CA GLY A 562 5.32 16.99 -3.91
C GLY A 562 5.91 17.86 -2.80
N CYS A 563 5.53 17.55 -1.56
CA CYS A 563 6.01 18.22 -0.36
C CYS A 563 6.57 17.20 0.64
N ARG A 564 7.72 17.53 1.24
CA ARG A 564 8.29 16.82 2.37
C ARG A 564 7.40 17.00 3.61
N ALA A 565 7.70 16.26 4.66
CA ALA A 565 6.93 16.29 5.91
C ALA A 565 6.97 17.63 6.66
N ASP A 566 8.02 18.44 6.42
CA ASP A 566 8.14 19.83 6.89
C ASP A 566 7.43 20.84 5.95
N SER A 567 6.67 20.33 4.97
CA SER A 567 5.98 21.09 3.92
C SER A 567 6.88 21.70 2.85
N THR A 568 8.19 21.43 2.88
CA THR A 568 9.12 21.91 1.86
C THR A 568 8.84 21.24 0.52
N PRO A 569 8.59 22.00 -0.57
CA PRO A 569 8.30 21.42 -1.87
C PRO A 569 9.57 20.86 -2.53
N PHE A 570 9.40 19.83 -3.36
CA PHE A 570 10.47 19.28 -4.18
C PHE A 570 9.93 18.77 -5.51
N GLU A 571 10.76 18.86 -6.56
CA GLU A 571 10.48 18.29 -7.87
C GLU A 571 11.79 17.95 -8.59
N PHE A 572 11.84 16.78 -9.23
CA PHE A 572 12.94 16.41 -10.14
C PHE A 572 12.54 15.26 -11.06
N ASP A 573 13.21 15.15 -12.21
CA ASP A 573 13.12 13.99 -13.10
C ASP A 573 14.17 12.95 -12.68
N ILE A 574 13.74 11.73 -12.37
CA ILE A 574 14.64 10.64 -11.99
C ILE A 574 15.63 10.32 -13.12
N TYR A 575 15.22 10.44 -14.38
CA TYR A 575 16.07 10.05 -15.51
C TYR A 575 17.06 11.14 -15.93
N SER A 576 16.89 12.39 -15.48
CA SER A 576 17.76 13.51 -15.86
C SER A 576 19.16 13.40 -15.26
N ASP A 577 19.28 12.87 -14.04
CA ASP A 577 20.56 12.70 -13.34
C ASP A 577 20.85 11.23 -13.04
N TRP A 578 21.90 10.71 -13.67
CA TRP A 578 22.33 9.32 -13.52
C TRP A 578 22.88 8.97 -12.13
N ARG A 579 23.25 9.98 -11.33
CA ARG A 579 23.78 9.80 -9.97
C ARG A 579 22.69 9.47 -8.97
N VAL A 580 21.46 9.92 -9.20
CA VAL A 580 20.32 9.65 -8.32
C VAL A 580 20.04 8.15 -8.26
N GLY A 581 19.90 7.65 -7.04
CA GLY A 581 19.73 6.23 -6.73
C GLY A 581 20.99 5.37 -6.83
N ARG A 582 22.18 5.98 -6.93
CA ARG A 582 23.45 5.22 -6.94
C ARG A 582 23.99 5.01 -5.53
N TYR A 583 24.57 3.84 -5.30
CA TYR A 583 25.30 3.50 -4.08
C TYR A 583 26.73 4.02 -4.13
N VAL A 584 27.17 4.72 -3.08
CA VAL A 584 28.52 5.33 -2.98
C VAL A 584 29.43 4.67 -1.95
N GLY A 585 29.01 3.54 -1.37
CA GLY A 585 29.75 2.84 -0.30
C GLY A 585 29.20 3.10 1.10
N ASP A 586 29.55 2.23 2.04
CA ASP A 586 29.23 2.31 3.48
C ASP A 586 27.75 2.60 3.82
N GLY A 587 26.82 2.04 3.04
CA GLY A 587 25.37 2.21 3.23
C GLY A 587 24.78 3.50 2.64
N TRP A 588 25.58 4.33 1.96
CA TRP A 588 25.12 5.63 1.44
C TRP A 588 24.57 5.52 0.01
N TRP A 589 23.38 6.09 -0.17
CA TRP A 589 22.67 6.18 -1.44
C TRP A 589 22.37 7.64 -1.78
N VAL A 590 22.53 8.01 -3.06
CA VAL A 590 22.14 9.35 -3.55
C VAL A 590 20.62 9.42 -3.65
N ARG A 591 20.01 10.38 -2.97
CA ARG A 591 18.56 10.49 -2.80
C ARG A 591 17.95 11.62 -3.62
N LEU A 592 18.47 12.85 -3.47
CA LEU A 592 17.95 14.03 -4.16
C LEU A 592 19.05 14.74 -4.96
N PRO A 593 18.73 15.24 -6.16
CA PRO A 593 19.65 16.07 -6.93
C PRO A 593 19.62 17.55 -6.47
N PRO A 594 20.64 18.35 -6.87
CA PRO A 594 20.73 19.79 -6.58
C PRO A 594 19.48 20.61 -6.89
N GLU A 595 18.77 20.34 -7.99
CA GLU A 595 17.57 21.09 -8.36
C GLU A 595 16.44 20.91 -7.33
N ALA A 596 16.27 19.70 -6.81
CA ALA A 596 15.23 19.40 -5.82
C ALA A 596 15.53 20.07 -4.48
N THR A 597 16.81 20.15 -4.10
CA THR A 597 17.26 20.77 -2.84
C THR A 597 17.34 22.28 -2.93
N ALA A 598 17.50 22.84 -4.14
CA ALA A 598 17.43 24.27 -4.38
C ALA A 598 15.99 24.81 -4.30
N ALA A 599 15.00 24.06 -4.79
CA ALA A 599 13.59 24.45 -4.72
C ALA A 599 13.11 24.71 -3.27
N ALA A 600 13.62 23.92 -2.32
CA ALA A 600 13.38 24.06 -0.89
C ALA A 600 13.77 25.44 -0.31
N SER A 601 14.84 26.04 -0.81
CA SER A 601 15.40 27.29 -0.27
C SER A 601 14.56 28.53 -0.60
N SER A 602 13.66 28.44 -1.58
CA SER A 602 12.75 29.52 -1.96
C SER A 602 11.57 29.70 -1.00
N SER A 603 11.35 28.74 -0.08
CA SER A 603 10.23 28.71 0.86
C SER A 603 10.60 28.76 2.34
N SER A 604 11.89 28.69 2.71
CA SER A 604 12.32 28.60 4.11
C SER A 604 12.88 29.93 4.66
N ASP A 605 12.28 30.47 5.73
CA ASP A 605 12.85 31.55 6.56
C ASP A 605 13.96 31.04 7.53
N SER A 606 14.22 29.73 7.57
CA SER A 606 15.19 29.10 8.47
C SER A 606 16.57 28.90 7.80
N GLY A 607 17.61 29.48 8.40
CA GLY A 607 18.95 29.54 7.82
C GLY A 607 19.72 28.21 7.67
N SER A 608 19.20 27.06 8.12
CA SER A 608 19.90 25.78 8.00
C SER A 608 19.63 25.03 6.69
N GLU A 609 18.44 25.17 6.08
CA GLU A 609 18.11 24.50 4.81
C GLU A 609 18.73 25.21 3.60
N ALA A 610 18.82 26.54 3.65
CA ALA A 610 19.53 27.34 2.65
C ALA A 610 21.02 26.98 2.53
N ALA A 611 21.63 26.42 3.58
CA ALA A 611 23.04 26.03 3.58
C ALA A 611 23.36 24.84 2.65
N HIS A 612 22.34 24.08 2.24
CA HIS A 612 22.50 22.86 1.43
C HIS A 612 21.79 22.94 0.07
N ALA A 613 21.23 24.10 -0.26
CA ALA A 613 20.61 24.37 -1.54
C ALA A 613 21.59 24.12 -2.70
N GLY A 614 21.19 23.34 -3.70
CA GLY A 614 22.04 23.03 -4.85
C GLY A 614 23.09 21.95 -4.60
N LEU A 615 23.00 21.21 -3.48
CA LEU A 615 23.80 20.01 -3.22
C LEU A 615 22.97 18.73 -3.41
N TYR A 616 23.65 17.61 -3.66
CA TYR A 616 23.01 16.30 -3.59
C TYR A 616 22.72 15.93 -2.14
N GLU A 617 21.54 15.38 -1.88
CA GLU A 617 21.23 14.73 -0.60
C GLU A 617 21.57 13.23 -0.72
N LEU A 618 22.37 12.72 0.22
CA LEU A 618 22.67 11.31 0.37
C LEU A 618 22.03 10.81 1.66
N ARG A 619 21.54 9.57 1.63
CA ARG A 619 20.91 8.94 2.79
C ARG A 619 21.48 7.56 3.07
N ARG A 620 21.64 7.26 4.35
CA ARG A 620 21.96 5.94 4.88
C ARG A 620 20.93 5.57 5.93
N THR A 621 20.34 4.38 5.80
CA THR A 621 19.34 3.88 6.75
C THR A 621 19.86 2.63 7.46
N ARG A 622 19.45 2.44 8.72
CA ARG A 622 19.85 1.30 9.56
C ARG A 622 18.69 0.86 10.44
N ASP A 623 18.83 -0.35 10.98
CA ASP A 623 17.90 -0.98 11.92
C ASP A 623 16.46 -1.01 11.40
N GLY A 624 16.30 -1.28 10.11
CA GLY A 624 14.99 -1.30 9.44
C GLY A 624 14.34 0.07 9.40
N PHE A 625 15.08 1.10 8.94
CA PHE A 625 14.63 2.50 8.83
C PHE A 625 14.33 3.16 10.19
N ARG A 626 14.77 2.55 11.30
CA ARG A 626 14.68 3.17 12.64
C ARG A 626 15.75 4.21 12.88
N HIS A 627 16.82 4.21 12.08
CA HIS A 627 17.84 5.24 12.08
C HIS A 627 18.13 5.69 10.65
N GLU A 628 18.18 7.00 10.45
CA GLU A 628 18.56 7.61 9.18
C GLU A 628 19.66 8.65 9.39
N GLU A 629 20.64 8.66 8.50
CA GLU A 629 21.68 9.66 8.44
C GLU A 629 21.62 10.36 7.08
N THR A 630 21.82 11.67 7.08
CA THR A 630 21.84 12.49 5.86
C THR A 630 23.22 13.12 5.67
N ARG A 631 23.69 13.16 4.43
CA ARG A 631 24.91 13.86 4.01
C ARG A 631 24.64 14.68 2.76
N TRP A 632 25.46 15.69 2.55
CA TRP A 632 25.37 16.60 1.41
C TRP A 632 26.67 16.59 0.63
N ALA A 633 26.59 16.62 -0.69
CA ALA A 633 27.77 16.58 -1.54
C ALA A 633 27.60 17.38 -2.82
N THR A 634 28.71 17.90 -3.34
CA THR A 634 28.81 18.42 -4.70
C THR A 634 28.88 17.28 -5.73
N ALA A 635 28.62 17.59 -7.00
CA ALA A 635 28.76 16.61 -8.09
C ALA A 635 30.18 16.00 -8.16
N ALA A 636 31.22 16.81 -7.91
CA ALA A 636 32.62 16.38 -8.01
C ALA A 636 33.03 15.41 -6.88
N GLU A 637 32.58 15.68 -5.65
CA GLU A 637 32.77 14.77 -4.51
C GLU A 637 32.05 13.45 -4.77
N LEU A 638 30.80 13.53 -5.24
CA LEU A 638 29.97 12.36 -5.52
C LEU A 638 30.57 11.48 -6.63
N ASP A 639 31.05 12.08 -7.71
CA ASP A 639 31.75 11.36 -8.78
C ASP A 639 32.99 10.63 -8.22
N THR A 640 33.76 11.29 -7.35
CA THR A 640 34.93 10.69 -6.70
C THR A 640 34.55 9.47 -5.85
N TRP A 641 33.49 9.57 -5.05
CA TRP A 641 33.02 8.46 -4.20
C TRP A 641 32.47 7.30 -5.02
N LEU A 642 31.73 7.58 -6.10
CA LEU A 642 31.24 6.55 -7.01
C LEU A 642 32.40 5.77 -7.66
N TRP A 643 33.46 6.46 -8.06
CA TRP A 643 34.68 5.83 -8.57
C TRP A 643 35.38 4.97 -7.52
N GLN A 644 35.49 5.47 -6.28
CA GLN A 644 36.09 4.73 -5.18
C GLN A 644 35.28 3.48 -4.82
N ALA A 645 33.96 3.57 -4.75
CA ALA A 645 33.07 2.46 -4.45
C ALA A 645 33.09 1.37 -5.54
N ALA A 646 33.24 1.78 -6.81
CA ALA A 646 33.44 0.86 -7.92
C ALA A 646 34.80 0.15 -7.84
N ALA A 647 35.88 0.90 -7.56
CA ALA A 647 37.23 0.36 -7.46
C ALA A 647 37.42 -0.57 -6.26
N SER A 648 36.77 -0.28 -5.13
CA SER A 648 36.80 -1.09 -3.90
C SER A 648 35.89 -2.31 -3.94
N ARG A 649 35.14 -2.51 -5.04
CA ARG A 649 34.09 -3.51 -5.20
C ARG A 649 32.92 -3.40 -4.21
N GLN A 650 32.82 -2.32 -3.44
CA GLN A 650 31.70 -2.09 -2.52
C GLN A 650 30.38 -1.90 -3.27
N ALA A 651 30.41 -1.40 -4.50
CA ALA A 651 29.23 -1.21 -5.36
C ALA A 651 28.99 -2.36 -6.37
N THR A 652 29.57 -3.54 -6.15
CA THR A 652 29.36 -4.68 -7.06
C THR A 652 27.98 -5.31 -6.87
N VAL A 653 27.35 -5.71 -7.97
CA VAL A 653 26.09 -6.47 -7.95
C VAL A 653 26.42 -7.94 -8.24
N PRO A 654 25.96 -8.89 -7.41
CA PRO A 654 26.18 -10.32 -7.67
C PRO A 654 25.56 -10.78 -9.01
N GLY A 655 26.29 -11.65 -9.72
CA GLY A 655 25.86 -12.31 -10.96
C GLY A 655 26.74 -11.98 -12.16
N GLU A 656 26.59 -12.75 -13.24
CA GLU A 656 27.21 -12.48 -14.54
C GLU A 656 26.13 -11.98 -15.50
N LEU A 657 26.36 -10.82 -16.12
CA LEU A 657 25.53 -10.39 -17.25
C LEU A 657 25.97 -11.20 -18.47
N ALA A 658 25.07 -11.98 -19.06
CA ALA A 658 25.27 -12.48 -20.42
C ALA A 658 25.60 -11.27 -21.30
N GLN A 659 26.66 -11.39 -22.10
CA GLN A 659 27.14 -10.30 -22.94
C GLN A 659 26.00 -9.87 -23.88
N ARG A 660 25.41 -8.70 -23.61
CA ARG A 660 24.18 -8.24 -24.27
C ARG A 660 24.38 -8.01 -25.78
N TYR A 661 25.63 -7.77 -26.18
CA TYR A 661 26.06 -7.54 -27.55
C TYR A 661 27.51 -8.02 -27.71
N THR A 662 27.85 -8.61 -28.86
CA THR A 662 29.27 -8.82 -29.23
C THR A 662 29.97 -7.48 -29.50
N ALA A 663 31.30 -7.49 -29.55
CA ALA A 663 32.06 -6.29 -29.91
C ALA A 663 31.67 -5.77 -31.32
N GLU A 664 31.31 -6.67 -32.24
CA GLU A 664 30.78 -6.31 -33.56
C GLU A 664 29.39 -5.68 -33.49
N GLU A 665 28.46 -6.22 -32.68
CA GLU A 665 27.11 -5.67 -32.51
C GLU A 665 27.15 -4.28 -31.85
N LEU A 666 28.05 -4.05 -30.88
CA LEU A 666 28.31 -2.73 -30.30
C LEU A 666 28.91 -1.74 -31.31
N ALA A 667 29.70 -2.23 -32.27
CA ALA A 667 30.22 -1.42 -33.36
C ALA A 667 29.12 -1.05 -34.37
N GLU A 668 28.21 -1.98 -34.70
CA GLU A 668 27.05 -1.72 -35.56
C GLU A 668 26.02 -0.78 -34.92
N VAL A 669 25.70 -0.96 -33.63
CA VAL A 669 24.77 -0.10 -32.88
C VAL A 669 25.30 1.33 -32.75
N ARG A 670 26.63 1.51 -32.61
CA ARG A 670 27.28 2.84 -32.64
C ARG A 670 27.22 3.51 -34.02
N VAL A 671 27.22 2.74 -35.11
CA VAL A 671 27.08 3.23 -36.48
C VAL A 671 25.61 3.54 -36.82
N HIS A 672 24.65 2.76 -36.30
CA HIS A 672 23.21 2.93 -36.56
C HIS A 672 22.54 4.01 -35.70
N ARG A 673 23.11 4.38 -34.54
CA ARG A 673 22.63 5.52 -33.73
C ARG A 673 22.72 6.89 -34.42
N LEU A 674 23.34 6.98 -35.60
CA LEU A 674 23.48 8.22 -36.37
C LEU A 674 22.71 8.23 -37.71
N LYS A 675 21.98 7.16 -38.07
CA LYS A 675 21.18 7.13 -39.31
C LYS A 675 19.91 6.29 -39.16
N THR A 676 18.85 6.88 -38.62
CA THR A 676 17.48 6.39 -38.85
C THR A 676 16.81 7.26 -39.92
N LYS A 677 16.99 6.87 -41.19
CA LYS A 677 15.99 7.11 -42.23
C LYS A 677 15.37 5.76 -42.56
N VAL A 678 14.19 5.50 -42.02
CA VAL A 678 13.34 4.40 -42.48
C VAL A 678 12.80 4.82 -43.85
N LYS A 679 13.02 3.98 -44.87
CA LYS A 679 12.32 4.10 -46.16
C LYS A 679 10.95 3.40 -46.04
N PRO A 680 9.88 4.00 -46.57
CA PRO A 680 8.56 3.38 -46.54
C PRO A 680 8.44 2.27 -47.58
N THR A 681 7.79 1.17 -47.20
CA THR A 681 7.08 0.26 -48.11
C THR A 681 5.76 -0.11 -47.48
#